data_AF-A0A971QH27-F1
#
_entry.id   AF-A0A971QH27-F1
#
_cell.length_a   1.000
_cell.length_b   1.000
_cell.length_c   1.000
_cell.angle_alpha   90.00
_cell.angle_beta   90.00
_cell.angle_gamma   90.00
#
_symmetry.space_group_name_H-M   'P 1'
#
loop_
_entity.id
_entity.type
_entity.pdbx_description
1 polymer ?
#
loop_
_entity_poly.entity_id
_entity_poly.type
_entity_poly.pdbx_seq_one_letter_code
_entity_poly.pdbx_strand_id
1 'polypeptide(L)'
;MWFSLFAIVLILAMTFFQGLQGLFSALITCILTVLAAALAFGLYEDLYFGQLIRFQPDHGRSIALVGIFIIGLLVLRGLFDAIIKGNMHFPLYVDRIGGGVVGFVSALITVGVLAVGVQMLPFGTSFLGFSRYELVDEQERAVAPPEDADQEAIRTFRSRIDYRTVKHRRRSLAGFFNPDGFAAGIASHLSANALQGRNQLSAVYPDLLGSIYNAQSAHFNASRIAVPSDSLRVEAWWFMPNKSPIDSLHDRVPVETPEGQGKSGQRGPGSTLVRLERIKTEAGAGPEQRYIVVRVNLNSEARDEDNHHRFTTEQVRLVARVGKPGEVREFFLAGINHAFQTANSHDQAQPRWVKLYRGESIARQNESGGLNLDWVFAVPQTPDFTPLFVEYKQNARAALSPAQDKSNEPQVPTPLKPPARKAKPGEEPPQEPAPPQPFDNKPSADASPSPQPQPSTPRPGSPQPSTPRPGDRMQDRVSGIGPTREGIFSTRLPFTLTDYGASSLELGGGVLRGGHVWANLDDNWKPLSGSRGPIETFEEPPGIKLLQISVEKLQPASWIGGILGTAIDNIQDFYLVDEGGKKFMPVGMYAVAMAGGRPTIEIRFLDDIARGMARLPKFERIRPRDLQGDYALFFLFHLPPGTRPVHIHTGRTNVDLRDFNLVAPN
;
A
#
# COMPACT_ATOMS: atom_id res chain seq x y z
N MET A 1 -3.15 -21.04 6.81
CA MET A 1 -2.84 -22.37 7.38
C MET A 1 -1.42 -22.82 7.06
N TRP A 2 -0.86 -22.47 5.90
CA TRP A 2 0.50 -22.86 5.52
C TRP A 2 1.58 -22.32 6.45
N PHE A 3 1.45 -21.07 6.91
CA PHE A 3 2.42 -20.49 7.85
C PHE A 3 2.49 -21.27 9.17
N SER A 4 1.32 -21.63 9.71
CA SER A 4 1.16 -22.46 10.91
C SER A 4 1.84 -23.82 10.76
N LEU A 5 1.58 -24.49 9.63
CA LEU A 5 2.18 -25.79 9.32
C LEU A 5 3.70 -25.70 9.23
N PHE A 6 4.20 -24.70 8.50
CA PHE A 6 5.64 -24.46 8.36
C PHE A 6 6.31 -24.24 9.73
N ALA A 7 5.71 -23.41 10.59
CA ALA A 7 6.24 -23.16 11.93
C ALA A 7 6.27 -24.44 12.78
N ILE A 8 5.23 -25.28 12.74
CA ILE A 8 5.19 -26.56 13.48
C ILE A 8 6.29 -27.49 12.99
N VAL A 9 6.43 -27.67 11.68
CA VAL A 9 7.46 -28.53 11.10
C VAL A 9 8.85 -28.04 11.48
N LEU A 10 9.09 -26.73 11.43
CA LEU A 10 10.37 -26.14 11.81
C LEU A 10 10.68 -26.34 13.30
N ILE A 11 9.68 -26.16 14.19
CA ILE A 11 9.82 -26.41 15.63
C ILE A 11 10.20 -27.88 15.88
N LEU A 12 9.50 -28.83 15.25
CA LEU A 12 9.77 -30.26 15.42
C LEU A 12 11.16 -30.65 14.89
N ALA A 13 11.55 -30.12 13.74
CA ALA A 13 12.87 -30.39 13.15
C ALA A 13 14.01 -29.89 14.06
N MET A 14 13.89 -28.65 14.56
CA MET A 14 14.87 -28.08 15.49
C MET A 14 14.92 -28.86 16.82
N THR A 15 13.75 -29.21 17.36
CA THR A 15 13.63 -29.99 18.60
C THR A 15 14.30 -31.36 18.46
N PHE A 16 14.04 -32.05 17.35
CA PHE A 16 14.65 -33.34 17.04
C PHE A 16 16.17 -33.22 16.93
N PHE A 17 16.68 -32.23 16.20
CA PHE A 17 18.11 -32.03 16.02
C PHE A 17 18.83 -31.73 17.35
N GLN A 18 18.24 -30.89 18.21
CA GLN A 18 18.81 -30.61 19.53
C GLN A 18 18.73 -31.83 20.47
N GLY A 19 17.69 -32.65 20.36
CA GLY A 19 17.62 -33.93 21.06
C GLY A 19 18.73 -34.92 20.70
N LEU A 20 19.26 -34.85 19.47
CA LEU A 20 20.41 -35.66 19.04
C LEU A 20 21.75 -35.15 19.57
N GLN A 21 21.87 -33.85 19.88
CA GLN A 21 23.10 -33.25 20.39
C GLN A 21 23.34 -33.48 21.89
N GLY A 22 22.33 -33.93 22.62
CA GLY A 22 22.37 -34.15 24.06
C GLY A 22 21.93 -32.95 24.90
N LEU A 23 21.64 -33.20 26.17
CA LEU A 23 21.05 -32.26 27.11
C LEU A 23 21.95 -31.05 27.38
N PHE A 24 23.25 -31.27 27.58
CA PHE A 24 24.18 -30.18 27.89
C PHE A 24 24.30 -29.17 26.75
N SER A 25 24.47 -29.66 25.52
CA SER A 25 24.55 -28.79 24.33
C SER A 25 23.22 -28.06 24.07
N ALA A 26 22.09 -28.74 24.23
CA ALA A 26 20.77 -28.13 24.09
C ALA A 26 20.54 -27.03 25.15
N LEU A 27 20.95 -27.25 26.41
CA LEU A 27 20.85 -26.27 27.48
C LEU A 27 21.64 -25.01 27.22
N ILE A 28 22.90 -25.16 26.80
CA ILE A 28 23.72 -24.01 26.39
C ILE A 28 23.01 -23.27 25.25
N THR A 29 22.59 -23.99 24.21
CA THR A 29 21.90 -23.39 23.06
C THR A 29 20.63 -22.64 23.48
N CYS A 30 19.85 -23.19 24.41
CA CYS A 30 18.66 -22.54 24.96
C CYS A 30 19.00 -21.21 25.62
N ILE A 31 20.01 -21.18 26.49
CA ILE A 31 20.45 -19.96 27.17
C ILE A 31 20.92 -18.92 26.15
N LEU A 32 21.75 -19.32 25.17
CA LEU A 32 22.22 -18.42 24.12
C LEU A 32 21.08 -17.89 23.26
N THR A 33 20.07 -18.72 22.98
CA THR A 33 18.87 -18.32 22.23
C THR A 33 18.05 -17.29 23.01
N VAL A 34 17.89 -17.46 24.32
CA VAL A 34 17.22 -16.48 25.20
C VAL A 34 17.98 -15.15 25.20
N LEU A 35 19.30 -15.18 25.34
CA LEU A 35 20.15 -13.98 25.33
C LEU A 35 20.12 -13.27 23.96
N ALA A 36 20.21 -14.02 22.86
CA ALA A 36 20.14 -13.47 21.51
C ALA A 36 18.76 -12.86 21.23
N ALA A 37 17.67 -13.49 21.68
CA ALA A 37 16.33 -12.92 21.56
C ALA A 37 16.19 -11.62 22.36
N ALA A 38 16.68 -11.58 23.60
CA ALA A 38 16.66 -10.37 24.42
C ALA A 38 17.48 -9.24 23.78
N LEU A 39 18.65 -9.54 23.22
CA LEU A 39 19.48 -8.58 22.48
C LEU A 39 18.73 -8.06 21.25
N ALA A 40 18.11 -8.94 20.47
CA ALA A 40 17.35 -8.57 19.29
C ALA A 40 16.18 -7.64 19.63
N PHE A 41 15.32 -8.00 20.57
CA PHE A 41 14.20 -7.14 20.98
C PHE A 41 14.64 -5.84 21.66
N GLY A 42 15.81 -5.82 22.32
CA GLY A 42 16.36 -4.63 22.95
C GLY A 42 16.98 -3.64 21.98
N LEU A 43 17.57 -4.09 20.86
CA LEU A 43 18.38 -3.26 19.97
C LEU A 43 17.79 -3.05 18.56
N TYR A 44 16.76 -3.80 18.16
CA TYR A 44 16.28 -3.72 16.77
C TYR A 44 15.73 -2.34 16.40
N GLU A 45 15.11 -1.61 17.32
CA GLU A 45 14.63 -0.24 17.07
C GLU A 45 15.80 0.73 16.88
N ASP A 46 16.83 0.63 17.72
CA ASP A 46 18.01 1.48 17.63
C ASP A 46 18.75 1.28 16.31
N LEU A 47 18.91 0.02 15.87
CA LEU A 47 19.49 -0.30 14.57
C LEU A 47 18.60 0.19 13.41
N TYR A 48 17.28 0.04 13.55
CA TYR A 48 16.33 0.47 12.54
C TYR A 48 16.36 1.99 12.34
N PHE A 49 16.18 2.75 13.42
CA PHE A 49 16.16 4.22 13.37
C PHE A 49 17.54 4.81 13.06
N GLY A 50 18.61 4.18 13.54
CA GLY A 50 19.98 4.65 13.30
C GLY A 50 20.46 4.44 11.87
N GLN A 51 20.08 3.33 11.23
CA GLN A 51 20.68 2.93 9.94
C GLN A 51 19.66 2.55 8.86
N LEU A 52 18.68 1.69 9.16
CA LEU A 52 17.85 1.06 8.12
C LEU A 52 16.69 1.91 7.62
N ILE A 53 16.17 2.86 8.42
CA ILE A 53 15.00 3.67 8.05
C ILE A 53 15.22 4.46 6.75
N ARG A 54 16.47 4.85 6.45
CA ARG A 54 16.83 5.60 5.22
C ARG A 54 16.81 4.74 3.96
N PHE A 55 17.06 3.43 4.08
CA PHE A 55 17.19 2.53 2.94
C PHE A 55 15.95 1.67 2.72
N GLN A 56 15.30 1.25 3.81
CA GLN A 56 14.20 0.29 3.81
C GLN A 56 13.21 0.64 4.93
N PRO A 57 12.41 1.72 4.79
CA PRO A 57 11.49 2.16 5.84
C PRO A 57 10.46 1.07 6.19
N ASP A 58 9.91 0.35 5.21
CA ASP A 58 8.88 -0.65 5.46
C ASP A 58 9.41 -2.02 5.92
N HIS A 59 10.64 -2.39 5.52
CA HIS A 59 11.21 -3.72 5.80
C HIS A 59 12.26 -3.71 6.93
N GLY A 60 12.82 -2.54 7.23
CA GLY A 60 14.01 -2.41 8.07
C GLY A 60 13.83 -2.95 9.49
N ARG A 61 12.63 -2.87 10.08
CA ARG A 61 12.36 -3.38 11.44
C ARG A 61 12.47 -4.89 11.52
N SER A 62 11.89 -5.58 10.52
CA SER A 62 11.99 -7.04 10.39
C SER A 62 13.44 -7.48 10.20
N ILE A 63 14.15 -6.82 9.27
CA ILE A 63 15.56 -7.09 8.97
C ILE A 63 16.44 -6.86 10.21
N ALA A 64 16.21 -5.77 10.95
CA ALA A 64 16.95 -5.48 12.18
C ALA A 64 16.73 -6.57 13.23
N LEU A 65 15.47 -6.92 13.52
CA LEU A 65 15.13 -7.90 14.55
C LEU A 65 15.73 -9.27 14.24
N VAL A 66 15.47 -9.78 13.02
CA VAL A 66 15.94 -11.10 12.60
C VAL A 66 17.47 -11.10 12.42
N GLY A 67 18.04 -10.03 11.88
CA GLY A 67 19.48 -9.89 11.68
C GLY A 67 20.26 -9.89 12.99
N ILE A 68 19.86 -9.08 13.97
CA ILE A 68 20.50 -9.05 15.30
C ILE A 68 20.36 -10.40 15.99
N PHE A 69 19.19 -11.04 15.89
CA PHE A 69 18.97 -12.37 16.47
C PHE A 69 19.91 -13.42 15.87
N ILE A 70 19.96 -13.54 14.54
CA ILE A 70 20.79 -14.54 13.85
C ILE A 70 22.27 -14.28 14.12
N ILE A 71 22.74 -13.05 13.92
CA ILE A 71 24.15 -12.69 14.13
C ILE A 71 24.53 -12.88 15.60
N GLY A 72 23.70 -12.41 16.53
CA GLY A 72 23.91 -12.56 17.96
C GLY A 72 24.00 -14.02 18.37
N LEU A 73 23.08 -14.87 17.88
CA LEU A 73 23.09 -16.30 18.16
C LEU A 73 24.33 -16.99 17.61
N LEU A 74 24.74 -16.69 16.36
CA LEU A 74 25.92 -17.29 15.73
C LEU A 74 27.22 -16.87 16.43
N VAL A 75 27.36 -15.59 16.79
CA VAL A 75 28.54 -15.08 17.52
C VAL A 75 28.63 -15.70 18.91
N LEU A 76 27.52 -15.67 19.67
CA LEU A 76 27.46 -16.29 20.99
C LEU A 76 27.77 -17.79 20.91
N ARG A 77 27.21 -18.49 19.92
CA ARG A 77 27.44 -19.91 19.74
C ARG A 77 28.91 -20.20 19.42
N GLY A 78 29.49 -19.49 18.45
CA GLY A 78 30.90 -19.66 18.08
C GLY A 78 31.86 -19.40 19.24
N LEU A 79 31.56 -18.39 20.07
CA LEU A 79 32.35 -18.09 21.27
C LEU A 79 32.26 -19.23 22.30
N PHE A 80 31.06 -19.74 22.57
CA PHE A 80 30.86 -20.84 23.52
C PHE A 80 31.49 -22.14 23.04
N ASP A 81 31.40 -22.45 21.74
CA ASP A 81 32.06 -23.62 21.14
C ASP A 81 33.59 -23.53 21.24
N ALA A 82 34.17 -22.31 21.20
CA ALA A 82 35.60 -22.10 21.38
C ALA A 82 36.04 -22.22 22.85
N ILE A 83 35.20 -21.79 23.80
CA ILE A 83 35.50 -21.81 25.24
C ILE A 83 35.28 -23.20 25.84
N ILE A 84 34.19 -23.87 25.48
CA ILE A 84 33.78 -25.15 26.05
C ILE A 84 34.23 -26.28 25.12
N LYS A 85 35.43 -26.80 25.37
CA LYS A 85 36.05 -27.84 24.52
C LYS A 85 35.50 -29.27 24.75
N GLY A 86 34.70 -29.49 25.78
CA GLY A 86 34.23 -30.82 26.19
C GLY A 86 32.74 -30.86 26.49
N ASN A 87 32.11 -32.00 26.22
CA ASN A 87 30.69 -32.24 26.50
C ASN A 87 30.53 -33.06 27.78
N MET A 88 29.46 -32.83 28.53
CA MET A 88 29.08 -33.68 29.65
C MET A 88 28.31 -34.90 29.13
N HIS A 89 28.69 -36.10 29.56
CA HIS A 89 28.00 -37.32 29.19
C HIS A 89 26.97 -37.71 30.24
N PHE A 90 25.72 -37.83 29.82
CA PHE A 90 24.62 -38.37 30.63
C PHE A 90 24.19 -39.75 30.09
N PRO A 91 23.44 -40.54 30.88
CA PRO A 91 22.80 -41.74 30.36
C PRO A 91 21.95 -41.41 29.12
N LEU A 92 22.04 -42.26 28.09
CA LEU A 92 21.50 -41.98 26.75
C LEU A 92 20.06 -41.44 26.74
N TYR A 93 19.17 -42.02 27.56
CA TYR A 93 17.77 -41.61 27.62
C TYR A 93 17.60 -40.24 28.28
N VAL A 94 18.33 -39.96 29.36
CA VAL A 94 18.30 -38.66 30.04
C VAL A 94 18.84 -37.59 29.10
N ASP A 95 19.91 -37.89 28.39
CA ASP A 95 20.57 -36.97 27.47
C ASP A 95 19.65 -36.59 26.29
N ARG A 96 19.02 -37.58 25.65
CA ARG A 96 18.14 -37.35 24.50
C ARG A 96 16.81 -36.71 24.87
N ILE A 97 16.16 -37.17 25.94
CA ILE A 97 14.88 -36.62 26.39
C ILE A 97 15.10 -35.19 26.90
N GLY A 98 16.12 -34.99 27.73
CA GLY A 98 16.50 -33.68 28.23
C GLY A 98 16.86 -32.72 27.10
N GLY A 99 17.69 -33.17 26.15
CA GLY A 99 18.02 -32.41 24.95
C GLY A 99 16.79 -32.06 24.10
N GLY A 100 15.83 -32.98 23.98
CA GLY A 100 14.57 -32.74 23.28
C GLY A 100 13.69 -31.69 23.97
N VAL A 101 13.49 -31.78 25.30
CA VAL A 101 12.65 -30.83 26.05
C VAL A 101 13.24 -29.41 26.00
N VAL A 102 14.55 -29.30 26.27
CA VAL A 102 15.25 -28.01 26.24
C VAL A 102 15.37 -27.47 24.81
N GLY A 103 15.55 -28.39 23.85
CA GLY A 103 15.54 -28.05 22.44
C GLY A 103 14.20 -27.54 21.93
N PHE A 104 13.10 -28.05 22.47
CA PHE A 104 11.76 -27.56 22.18
C PHE A 104 11.58 -26.09 22.62
N VAL A 105 12.03 -25.73 23.81
CA VAL A 105 11.99 -24.33 24.29
C VAL A 105 12.82 -23.43 23.38
N SER A 106 14.03 -23.87 23.02
CA SER A 106 14.91 -23.14 22.08
C SER A 106 14.25 -22.95 20.71
N ALA A 107 13.60 -23.99 20.20
CA ALA A 107 12.88 -23.97 18.94
C ALA A 107 11.68 -23.01 18.98
N LEU A 108 10.90 -22.99 20.07
CA LEU A 108 9.81 -22.04 20.25
C LEU A 108 10.28 -20.59 20.22
N ILE A 109 11.40 -20.27 20.87
CA ILE A 109 11.97 -18.92 20.86
C ILE A 109 12.47 -18.56 19.46
N THR A 110 13.25 -19.44 18.83
CA THR A 110 13.82 -19.20 17.50
C THR A 110 12.72 -18.98 16.46
N VAL A 111 11.78 -19.91 16.36
CA VAL A 111 10.65 -19.81 15.41
C VAL A 111 9.75 -18.64 15.79
N GLY A 112 9.61 -18.34 17.08
CA GLY A 112 8.88 -17.18 17.57
C GLY A 112 9.46 -15.86 17.09
N VAL A 113 10.76 -15.63 17.26
CA VAL A 113 11.45 -14.42 16.78
C VAL A 113 11.33 -14.30 15.27
N LEU A 114 11.54 -15.39 14.53
CA LEU A 114 11.36 -15.42 13.07
C LEU A 114 9.92 -15.07 12.67
N ALA A 115 8.92 -15.62 13.39
CA ALA A 115 7.52 -15.33 13.12
C ALA A 115 7.17 -13.86 13.42
N VAL A 116 7.71 -13.27 14.49
CA VAL A 116 7.58 -11.83 14.74
C VAL A 116 8.21 -11.03 13.60
N GLY A 117 9.43 -11.38 13.18
CA GLY A 117 10.10 -10.74 12.05
C GLY A 117 9.27 -10.80 10.77
N VAL A 118 8.73 -11.98 10.41
CA VAL A 118 7.85 -12.14 9.24
C VAL A 118 6.58 -11.32 9.38
N GLN A 119 5.97 -11.29 10.57
CA GLN A 119 4.79 -10.45 10.83
C GLN A 119 5.10 -8.96 10.77
N MET A 120 6.36 -8.51 10.91
CA MET A 120 6.73 -7.10 10.76
C MET A 120 6.94 -6.67 9.30
N LEU A 121 7.04 -7.60 8.36
CA LEU A 121 7.15 -7.28 6.94
C LEU A 121 5.83 -6.66 6.44
N PRO A 122 5.83 -5.84 5.38
CA PRO A 122 4.64 -5.16 4.86
C PRO A 122 3.70 -6.11 4.08
N PHE A 123 3.47 -7.30 4.64
CA PHE A 123 2.41 -8.18 4.19
C PHE A 123 1.08 -7.63 4.70
N GLY A 124 0.00 -7.85 3.95
CA GLY A 124 -1.34 -7.49 4.43
C GLY A 124 -1.68 -8.25 5.73
N THR A 125 -2.82 -7.96 6.32
CA THR A 125 -3.26 -8.60 7.58
C THR A 125 -3.32 -10.13 7.58
N SER A 126 -3.27 -10.76 6.39
CA SER A 126 -3.12 -12.21 6.24
C SER A 126 -1.87 -12.56 5.44
N PHE A 127 -1.07 -13.51 5.97
CA PHE A 127 0.11 -14.05 5.32
C PHE A 127 0.02 -15.58 5.27
N LEU A 128 0.13 -16.18 4.07
CA LEU A 128 0.04 -17.64 3.87
C LEU A 128 -1.22 -18.26 4.55
N GLY A 129 -2.32 -17.52 4.50
CA GLY A 129 -3.61 -17.86 5.09
C GLY A 129 -3.61 -17.87 6.64
N PHE A 130 -2.67 -17.19 7.28
CA PHE A 130 -2.69 -16.91 8.71
C PHE A 130 -3.02 -15.43 8.92
N SER A 131 -4.05 -15.15 9.73
CA SER A 131 -4.34 -13.82 10.28
C SER A 131 -4.27 -13.91 11.79
N ARG A 132 -3.59 -12.97 12.43
CA ARG A 132 -3.43 -12.98 13.90
C ARG A 132 -4.75 -12.72 14.60
N TYR A 133 -5.61 -11.91 14.00
CA TYR A 133 -6.95 -11.65 14.50
C TYR A 133 -7.98 -12.08 13.46
N GLU A 134 -8.98 -12.78 13.94
CA GLU A 134 -10.15 -13.18 13.17
C GLU A 134 -11.33 -12.33 13.63
N LEU A 135 -12.08 -11.77 12.68
CA LEU A 135 -13.32 -11.09 12.99
C LEU A 135 -14.37 -12.15 13.23
N VAL A 136 -14.95 -12.15 14.42
CA VAL A 136 -16.04 -13.06 14.80
C VAL A 136 -17.27 -12.26 15.17
N ASP A 137 -18.46 -12.75 14.84
CA ASP A 137 -19.72 -12.13 15.26
C ASP A 137 -20.00 -12.41 16.76
N GLU A 138 -21.15 -11.94 17.26
CA GLU A 138 -21.58 -12.21 18.64
C GLU A 138 -21.76 -13.71 18.95
N GLN A 139 -22.02 -14.53 17.94
CA GLN A 139 -22.14 -15.99 18.03
C GLN A 139 -20.79 -16.69 17.82
N GLU A 140 -19.69 -15.92 17.81
CA GLU A 140 -18.33 -16.38 17.61
C GLU A 140 -18.05 -17.04 16.25
N ARG A 141 -18.91 -16.81 15.26
CA ARG A 141 -18.73 -17.30 13.89
C ARG A 141 -17.79 -16.36 13.15
N ALA A 142 -16.88 -16.95 12.38
CA ALA A 142 -15.95 -16.19 11.56
C ALA A 142 -16.72 -15.35 10.52
N VAL A 143 -16.47 -14.05 10.52
CA VAL A 143 -17.00 -13.11 9.53
C VAL A 143 -16.04 -13.08 8.36
N ALA A 144 -16.30 -13.94 7.37
CA ALA A 144 -15.54 -14.04 6.14
C ALA A 144 -16.31 -13.44 4.96
N PRO A 145 -15.61 -12.90 3.94
CA PRO A 145 -16.27 -12.55 2.69
C PRO A 145 -16.99 -13.77 2.10
N PRO A 146 -18.12 -13.58 1.38
CA PRO A 146 -18.79 -14.65 0.66
C PRO A 146 -17.79 -15.43 -0.21
N GLU A 147 -17.93 -16.76 -0.32
CA GLU A 147 -17.00 -17.60 -1.09
C GLU A 147 -16.95 -17.23 -2.58
N ASP A 148 -18.05 -16.68 -3.10
CA ASP A 148 -18.24 -16.21 -4.46
C ASP A 148 -17.97 -14.69 -4.64
N ALA A 149 -17.50 -14.01 -3.58
CA ALA A 149 -17.18 -12.59 -3.64
C ALA A 149 -16.05 -12.32 -4.65
N ASP A 150 -16.28 -11.39 -5.58
CA ASP A 150 -15.24 -10.92 -6.47
C ASP A 150 -14.13 -10.18 -5.70
N GLN A 151 -13.03 -9.88 -6.38
CA GLN A 151 -11.89 -9.21 -5.75
C GLN A 151 -12.26 -7.85 -5.15
N GLU A 152 -13.25 -7.16 -5.70
CA GLU A 152 -13.70 -5.86 -5.21
C GLU A 152 -14.53 -6.00 -3.93
N ALA A 153 -15.43 -6.98 -3.87
CA ALA A 153 -16.18 -7.34 -2.69
C ALA A 153 -15.24 -7.80 -1.57
N ILE A 154 -14.21 -8.61 -1.86
CA ILE A 154 -13.19 -8.98 -0.87
C ILE A 154 -12.43 -7.72 -0.38
N ARG A 155 -12.06 -6.82 -1.31
CA ARG A 155 -11.37 -5.57 -0.98
C ARG A 155 -12.23 -4.61 -0.18
N THR A 156 -13.54 -4.57 -0.39
CA THR A 156 -14.47 -3.67 0.32
C THR A 156 -15.18 -4.35 1.48
N PHE A 157 -14.98 -5.67 1.68
CA PHE A 157 -15.71 -6.47 2.66
C PHE A 157 -15.62 -5.85 4.04
N ARG A 158 -14.41 -5.51 4.48
CA ARG A 158 -14.19 -4.91 5.81
C ARG A 158 -14.90 -3.57 5.98
N SER A 159 -14.95 -2.73 4.94
CA SER A 159 -15.70 -1.47 5.00
C SER A 159 -17.22 -1.66 5.14
N ARG A 160 -17.74 -2.85 4.82
CA ARG A 160 -19.17 -3.20 4.95
C ARG A 160 -19.49 -3.93 6.25
N ILE A 161 -18.50 -4.34 7.03
CA ILE A 161 -18.73 -5.04 8.29
C ILE A 161 -19.31 -4.05 9.30
N ASP A 162 -20.41 -4.43 9.95
CA ASP A 162 -20.88 -3.71 11.12
C ASP A 162 -19.97 -4.02 12.32
N TYR A 163 -18.98 -3.15 12.51
CA TYR A 163 -18.02 -3.24 13.60
C TYR A 163 -18.63 -3.13 15.00
N ARG A 164 -19.93 -2.83 15.13
CA ARG A 164 -20.64 -2.87 16.42
C ARG A 164 -20.94 -4.31 16.85
N THR A 165 -21.10 -5.23 15.92
CA THR A 165 -21.50 -6.63 16.20
C THR A 165 -20.34 -7.61 16.13
N VAL A 166 -19.17 -7.20 15.61
CA VAL A 166 -17.99 -8.06 15.50
C VAL A 166 -16.94 -7.79 16.57
N LYS A 167 -16.31 -8.87 17.03
CA LYS A 167 -15.19 -8.88 17.96
C LYS A 167 -13.95 -9.43 17.28
N HIS A 168 -12.79 -8.91 17.65
CA HIS A 168 -11.53 -9.49 17.22
C HIS A 168 -11.14 -10.64 18.16
N ARG A 169 -11.09 -11.86 17.64
CA ARG A 169 -10.56 -13.03 18.34
C ARG A 169 -9.09 -13.22 17.97
N ARG A 170 -8.23 -13.27 18.99
CA ARG A 170 -6.80 -13.57 18.80
C ARG A 170 -6.64 -15.04 18.43
N ARG A 171 -5.97 -15.30 17.31
CA ARG A 171 -5.62 -16.65 16.84
C ARG A 171 -4.15 -16.92 17.13
N SER A 172 -3.85 -18.09 17.67
CA SER A 172 -2.48 -18.58 17.87
C SER A 172 -1.91 -19.10 16.55
N LEU A 173 -0.58 -18.97 16.38
CA LEU A 173 0.09 -19.34 15.14
C LEU A 173 -0.08 -20.81 14.79
N ALA A 174 -0.03 -21.70 15.78
CA ALA A 174 0.01 -23.15 15.59
C ALA A 174 -1.11 -23.85 16.38
N GLY A 175 -2.28 -23.20 16.49
CA GLY A 175 -3.47 -23.69 17.19
C GLY A 175 -3.27 -23.82 18.70
N PHE A 176 -2.44 -24.77 19.10
CA PHE A 176 -2.03 -24.98 20.48
C PHE A 176 -0.77 -24.17 20.87
N PHE A 177 0.15 -23.96 19.92
CA PHE A 177 1.39 -23.22 20.19
C PHE A 177 1.32 -21.78 19.71
N ASN A 178 1.86 -20.86 20.52
CA ASN A 178 1.97 -19.43 20.25
C ASN A 178 3.45 -19.01 20.32
N PRO A 179 4.31 -19.51 19.40
CA PRO A 179 5.76 -19.32 19.49
C PRO A 179 6.17 -17.84 19.44
N ASP A 180 5.52 -17.05 18.60
CA ASP A 180 5.70 -15.59 18.52
C ASP A 180 5.31 -14.90 19.84
N GLY A 181 4.18 -15.29 20.43
CA GLY A 181 3.76 -14.79 21.74
C GLY A 181 4.69 -15.22 22.88
N PHE A 182 5.23 -16.43 22.80
CA PHE A 182 6.20 -16.94 23.77
C PHE A 182 7.52 -16.18 23.70
N ALA A 183 8.07 -15.98 22.50
CA ALA A 183 9.30 -15.22 22.29
C ALA A 183 9.15 -13.76 22.74
N ALA A 184 8.07 -13.08 22.31
CA ALA A 184 7.78 -11.71 22.73
C ALA A 184 7.52 -11.59 24.24
N GLY A 185 6.86 -12.60 24.83
CA GLY A 185 6.60 -12.67 26.27
C GLY A 185 7.88 -12.80 27.09
N ILE A 186 8.80 -13.70 26.69
CA ILE A 186 10.13 -13.83 27.32
C ILE A 186 10.91 -12.52 27.20
N ALA A 187 10.96 -11.93 26.02
CA ALA A 187 11.67 -10.68 25.79
C ALA A 187 11.10 -9.53 26.65
N SER A 188 9.77 -9.43 26.73
CA SER A 188 9.08 -8.47 27.59
C SER A 188 9.40 -8.70 29.07
N HIS A 189 9.37 -9.96 29.53
CA HIS A 189 9.70 -10.32 30.90
C HIS A 189 11.15 -10.00 31.26
N LEU A 190 12.11 -10.31 30.38
CA LEU A 190 13.52 -9.99 30.59
C LEU A 190 13.77 -8.48 30.61
N SER A 191 13.13 -7.75 29.69
CA SER A 191 13.20 -6.28 29.61
C SER A 191 12.63 -5.59 30.85
N ALA A 192 11.61 -6.17 31.48
CA ALA A 192 11.03 -5.65 32.72
C ALA A 192 11.86 -5.99 33.98
N ASN A 193 12.79 -6.96 33.90
CA ASN A 193 13.55 -7.46 35.03
C ASN A 193 15.07 -7.37 34.78
N ALA A 194 15.71 -8.49 34.46
CA ALA A 194 17.17 -8.63 34.45
C ALA A 194 17.89 -7.83 33.36
N LEU A 195 17.19 -7.45 32.28
CA LEU A 195 17.75 -6.76 31.11
C LEU A 195 17.02 -5.44 30.86
N GLN A 196 16.82 -4.66 31.92
CA GLN A 196 16.20 -3.35 31.82
C GLN A 196 17.07 -2.39 31.00
N GLY A 197 16.64 -2.10 29.78
CA GLY A 197 17.21 -1.04 28.96
C GLY A 197 16.70 0.35 29.37
N ARG A 198 16.98 1.36 28.54
CA ARG A 198 16.46 2.73 28.72
C ARG A 198 14.93 2.75 28.78
N ASN A 199 14.31 1.91 27.96
CA ASN A 199 12.86 1.72 27.90
C ASN A 199 12.55 0.24 28.09
N GLN A 200 11.53 -0.06 28.89
CA GLN A 200 10.98 -1.41 28.98
C GLN A 200 10.17 -1.70 27.71
N LEU A 201 10.30 -2.91 27.14
CA LEU A 201 9.58 -3.30 25.94
C LEU A 201 8.06 -3.13 26.12
N SER A 202 7.53 -3.55 27.26
CA SER A 202 6.10 -3.40 27.63
C SER A 202 5.65 -1.95 27.84
N ALA A 203 6.57 -1.03 28.13
CA ALA A 203 6.24 0.39 28.26
C ALA A 203 5.98 1.06 26.91
N VAL A 204 6.51 0.51 25.83
CA VAL A 204 6.29 0.97 24.44
C VAL A 204 5.27 0.09 23.71
N TYR A 205 5.32 -1.21 23.99
CA TYR A 205 4.51 -2.25 23.36
C TYR A 205 3.87 -3.17 24.40
N PRO A 206 2.76 -2.74 25.03
CA PRO A 206 2.00 -3.62 25.94
C PRO A 206 1.58 -4.95 25.29
N ASP A 207 1.16 -4.91 24.03
CA ASP A 207 0.95 -6.09 23.17
C ASP A 207 1.67 -5.91 21.84
N LEU A 208 2.96 -6.24 21.80
CA LEU A 208 3.80 -6.09 20.59
C LEU A 208 3.16 -6.74 19.35
N LEU A 209 2.61 -7.94 19.48
CA LEU A 209 2.00 -8.64 18.34
C LEU A 209 0.70 -7.99 17.89
N GLY A 210 -0.08 -7.45 18.83
CA GLY A 210 -1.26 -6.65 18.53
C GLY A 210 -0.88 -5.38 17.77
N SER A 211 0.10 -4.63 18.27
CA SER A 211 0.66 -3.45 17.62
C SER A 211 1.14 -3.73 16.20
N ILE A 212 1.89 -4.81 15.97
CA ILE A 212 2.37 -5.20 14.63
C ILE A 212 1.20 -5.47 13.68
N TYR A 213 0.21 -6.27 14.11
CA TYR A 213 -0.96 -6.57 13.30
C TYR A 213 -1.80 -5.31 12.99
N ASN A 214 -2.03 -4.47 14.00
CA ASN A 214 -2.81 -3.26 13.88
C ASN A 214 -2.14 -2.24 12.96
N ALA A 215 -0.82 -2.15 12.97
CA ALA A 215 -0.07 -1.31 12.03
C ALA A 215 -0.29 -1.72 10.56
N GLN A 216 -0.60 -2.99 10.30
CA GLN A 216 -0.90 -3.55 8.98
C GLN A 216 -2.39 -3.51 8.61
N SER A 217 -3.27 -2.98 9.46
CA SER A 217 -4.71 -2.98 9.18
C SER A 217 -5.13 -2.05 8.04
N ALA A 218 -4.17 -1.39 7.36
CA ALA A 218 -4.35 -0.56 6.18
C ALA A 218 -5.24 -1.25 5.12
N HIS A 219 -6.49 -0.80 5.01
CA HIS A 219 -7.46 -1.33 4.07
C HIS A 219 -7.16 -0.94 2.61
N PHE A 220 -6.44 0.18 2.44
CA PHE A 220 -5.93 0.59 1.15
C PHE A 220 -4.53 -0.01 0.98
N ASN A 221 -4.35 -0.88 -0.02
CA ASN A 221 -3.02 -1.33 -0.47
C ASN A 221 -2.06 -0.16 -0.85
N ALA A 222 -2.55 1.08 -0.79
CA ALA A 222 -1.83 2.32 -1.06
C ALA A 222 -1.47 3.13 0.20
N SER A 223 -1.86 2.69 1.41
CA SER A 223 -1.44 3.38 2.65
C SER A 223 -0.08 2.87 3.10
N ARG A 224 0.85 3.79 3.35
CA ARG A 224 2.15 3.48 3.97
C ARG A 224 1.95 2.90 5.36
N ILE A 225 2.73 1.86 5.69
CA ILE A 225 2.71 1.23 7.01
C ILE A 225 3.61 1.99 7.98
N ALA A 226 4.76 2.45 7.49
CA ALA A 226 5.71 3.27 8.22
C ALA A 226 5.78 4.68 7.66
N VAL A 227 5.98 5.66 8.54
CA VAL A 227 6.25 7.05 8.17
C VAL A 227 7.51 7.55 8.91
N PRO A 228 8.13 8.67 8.50
CA PRO A 228 9.22 9.27 9.27
C PRO A 228 8.83 9.58 10.71
N SER A 229 9.77 9.48 11.65
CA SER A 229 9.48 9.60 13.09
C SER A 229 8.99 10.99 13.52
N ASP A 230 9.36 12.02 12.77
CA ASP A 230 8.98 13.43 12.97
C ASP A 230 7.69 13.82 12.21
N SER A 231 7.03 12.86 11.58
CA SER A 231 5.77 13.07 10.85
C SER A 231 4.57 13.44 11.72
N LEU A 232 4.69 13.26 13.04
CA LEU A 232 3.65 13.52 14.03
C LEU A 232 4.13 14.52 15.08
N ARG A 233 3.35 15.57 15.30
CA ARG A 233 3.52 16.50 16.41
C ARG A 233 2.24 16.61 17.23
N VAL A 234 2.35 16.54 18.55
CA VAL A 234 1.24 16.86 19.46
C VAL A 234 1.27 18.36 19.74
N GLU A 235 0.13 19.02 19.56
CA GLU A 235 -0.04 20.44 19.87
C GLU A 235 -0.62 20.62 21.27
N ALA A 236 -1.65 19.85 21.59
CA ALA A 236 -2.36 19.90 22.87
C ALA A 236 -3.10 18.58 23.13
N TRP A 237 -3.45 18.32 24.39
CA TRP A 237 -4.37 17.24 24.74
C TRP A 237 -5.23 17.66 25.95
N TRP A 238 -6.44 17.11 26.05
CA TRP A 238 -7.37 17.41 27.15
C TRP A 238 -8.39 16.31 27.33
N PHE A 239 -8.98 16.22 28.53
CA PHE A 239 -10.15 15.37 28.74
C PHE A 239 -11.44 16.08 28.27
N MET A 240 -12.30 15.35 27.56
CA MET A 240 -13.60 15.87 27.16
C MET A 240 -14.48 16.09 28.41
N PRO A 241 -15.06 17.29 28.61
CA PRO A 241 -15.81 17.60 29.82
C PRO A 241 -17.11 16.79 29.91
N ASN A 242 -17.33 16.11 31.05
CA ASN A 242 -18.52 15.28 31.27
C ASN A 242 -19.86 16.04 31.27
N LYS A 243 -19.85 17.38 31.38
CA LYS A 243 -21.05 18.20 31.64
C LYS A 243 -21.40 19.24 30.56
N SER A 244 -20.57 19.45 29.53
CA SER A 244 -20.83 20.50 28.52
C SER A 244 -21.83 20.03 27.45
N PRO A 245 -22.90 20.80 27.16
CA PRO A 245 -23.88 20.45 26.13
C PRO A 245 -23.43 20.69 24.68
N ILE A 246 -22.32 21.38 24.44
CA ILE A 246 -21.79 21.70 23.09
C ILE A 246 -20.82 20.62 22.55
N ASP A 247 -20.32 19.75 23.43
CA ASP A 247 -19.06 19.02 23.22
C ASP A 247 -19.21 17.50 23.34
N SER A 248 -20.17 16.92 22.63
CA SER A 248 -20.41 15.47 22.66
C SER A 248 -19.81 14.76 21.45
N LEU A 249 -19.23 13.59 21.69
CA LEU A 249 -18.89 12.66 20.61
C LEU A 249 -20.18 12.24 19.90
N HIS A 250 -20.26 12.45 18.59
CA HIS A 250 -21.44 12.13 17.80
C HIS A 250 -21.30 10.73 17.20
N ASP A 251 -22.34 9.91 17.29
CA ASP A 251 -22.45 8.68 16.54
C ASP A 251 -22.96 8.96 15.13
N ARG A 252 -22.61 8.08 14.20
CA ARG A 252 -23.10 8.09 12.83
C ARG A 252 -24.22 7.08 12.73
N VAL A 253 -25.46 7.59 12.67
CA VAL A 253 -26.65 6.78 12.51
C VAL A 253 -27.07 6.85 11.04
N PRO A 254 -27.12 5.71 10.33
CA PRO A 254 -27.67 5.66 8.99
C PRO A 254 -29.09 6.22 9.01
N VAL A 255 -29.40 7.15 8.12
CA VAL A 255 -30.79 7.60 7.94
C VAL A 255 -31.48 6.54 7.09
N GLU A 256 -32.37 5.76 7.72
CA GLU A 256 -33.28 4.89 7.00
C GLU A 256 -34.04 5.73 5.98
N THR A 257 -33.78 5.49 4.70
CA THR A 257 -34.54 6.14 3.65
C THR A 257 -35.90 5.44 3.64
N PRO A 258 -37.03 6.14 3.81
CA PRO A 258 -38.33 5.50 3.90
C PRO A 258 -38.54 4.53 2.74
N GLU A 259 -38.77 3.25 3.05
CA GLU A 259 -39.10 2.22 2.06
C GLU A 259 -40.29 2.70 1.23
N GLY A 260 -40.03 3.16 -0.01
CA GLY A 260 -41.08 3.59 -0.94
C GLY A 260 -40.84 4.91 -1.66
N GLN A 261 -39.90 5.75 -1.24
CA GLN A 261 -39.60 7.02 -1.92
C GLN A 261 -38.21 7.01 -2.59
N GLY A 262 -38.15 6.58 -3.85
CA GLY A 262 -37.02 6.91 -4.73
C GLY A 262 -36.48 5.77 -5.60
N LYS A 263 -37.27 5.33 -6.58
CA LYS A 263 -36.75 4.63 -7.77
C LYS A 263 -36.21 5.59 -8.85
N SER A 264 -35.98 6.87 -8.55
CA SER A 264 -35.36 7.79 -9.52
C SER A 264 -33.85 7.58 -9.53
N GLY A 265 -33.39 6.77 -10.49
CA GLY A 265 -32.00 6.40 -10.67
C GLY A 265 -31.10 7.61 -10.90
N GLN A 266 -30.16 7.82 -9.97
CA GLN A 266 -28.86 8.48 -10.18
C GLN A 266 -28.06 8.71 -8.88
N ARG A 267 -28.44 8.14 -7.73
CA ARG A 267 -27.51 8.09 -6.60
C ARG A 267 -26.49 6.99 -6.86
N GLY A 268 -25.24 7.39 -7.06
CA GLY A 268 -24.12 6.46 -7.20
C GLY A 268 -24.08 5.49 -6.00
N PRO A 269 -23.66 4.23 -6.21
CA PRO A 269 -23.53 3.26 -5.14
C PRO A 269 -22.54 3.78 -4.09
N GLY A 270 -23.03 4.14 -2.89
CA GLY A 270 -22.15 4.39 -1.73
C GLY A 270 -22.43 5.60 -0.84
N SER A 271 -23.35 6.51 -1.16
CA SER A 271 -23.65 7.63 -0.26
C SER A 271 -24.86 7.34 0.65
N THR A 272 -24.65 6.55 1.70
CA THR A 272 -25.64 6.45 2.78
C THR A 272 -25.71 7.80 3.49
N LEU A 273 -26.90 8.41 3.53
CA LEU A 273 -27.08 9.63 4.32
C LEU A 273 -26.90 9.25 5.79
N VAL A 274 -26.00 9.94 6.47
CA VAL A 274 -25.69 9.70 7.87
C VAL A 274 -26.17 10.90 8.69
N ARG A 275 -27.00 10.65 9.69
CA ARG A 275 -27.36 11.63 10.70
C ARG A 275 -26.38 11.50 11.85
N LEU A 276 -25.88 12.63 12.31
CA LEU A 276 -25.11 12.68 13.55
C LEU A 276 -26.06 12.74 14.73
N GLU A 277 -25.98 11.72 15.58
CA GLU A 277 -26.71 11.69 16.83
C GLU A 277 -25.73 11.83 17.99
N ARG A 278 -26.12 12.60 19.00
CA ARG A 278 -25.33 12.72 20.21
C ARG A 278 -25.32 11.36 20.91
N ILE A 279 -24.13 10.82 21.18
CA ILE A 279 -24.01 9.65 22.04
C ILE A 279 -24.48 10.08 23.42
N LYS A 280 -25.61 9.52 23.88
CA LYS A 280 -26.01 9.64 25.27
C LYS A 280 -24.96 8.90 26.08
N THR A 281 -24.17 9.63 26.86
CA THR A 281 -22.99 9.15 27.60
C THR A 281 -23.27 7.92 28.46
N GLU A 282 -24.54 7.65 28.79
CA GLU A 282 -24.98 6.49 29.56
C GLU A 282 -24.98 5.15 28.80
N ALA A 283 -24.98 5.14 27.46
CA ALA A 283 -25.24 3.90 26.69
C ALA A 283 -24.02 3.31 25.94
N GLY A 284 -22.93 4.06 25.77
CA GLY A 284 -21.84 3.66 24.85
C GLY A 284 -20.44 3.56 25.47
N ALA A 285 -20.19 4.31 26.54
CA ALA A 285 -19.03 4.17 27.39
C ALA A 285 -19.52 3.41 28.61
N GLY A 286 -18.88 2.29 28.98
CA GLY A 286 -19.17 1.70 30.29
C GLY A 286 -19.05 2.79 31.37
N PRO A 287 -19.74 2.70 32.51
CA PRO A 287 -19.78 3.73 33.56
C PRO A 287 -18.40 4.16 34.11
N GLU A 288 -17.32 3.58 33.61
CA GLU A 288 -15.92 3.80 33.98
C GLU A 288 -15.06 4.35 32.81
N GLN A 289 -15.62 4.86 31.72
CA GLN A 289 -14.85 5.41 30.60
C GLN A 289 -15.05 6.92 30.43
N ARG A 290 -13.95 7.62 30.10
CA ARG A 290 -13.91 9.02 29.69
C ARG A 290 -13.19 9.16 28.35
N TYR A 291 -13.36 10.29 27.67
CA TYR A 291 -12.65 10.56 26.42
C TYR A 291 -11.49 11.53 26.64
N ILE A 292 -10.35 11.22 26.04
CA ILE A 292 -9.22 12.14 25.89
C ILE A 292 -9.12 12.55 24.42
N VAL A 293 -8.96 13.85 24.18
CA VAL A 293 -8.73 14.43 22.87
C VAL A 293 -7.27 14.82 22.77
N VAL A 294 -6.61 14.41 21.69
CA VAL A 294 -5.22 14.73 21.38
C VAL A 294 -5.19 15.47 20.05
N ARG A 295 -4.87 16.76 20.11
CA ARG A 295 -4.67 17.59 18.92
C ARG A 295 -3.29 17.36 18.36
N VAL A 296 -3.25 16.97 17.09
CA VAL A 296 -2.04 16.61 16.38
C VAL A 296 -1.91 17.36 15.07
N ASN A 297 -0.67 17.58 14.65
CA ASN A 297 -0.31 18.03 13.32
C ASN A 297 0.47 16.89 12.63
N LEU A 298 -0.02 16.45 11.47
CA LEU A 298 0.68 15.52 10.59
C LEU A 298 1.38 16.31 9.49
N ASN A 299 2.70 16.19 9.36
CA ASN A 299 3.45 16.90 8.33
C ASN A 299 3.22 16.27 6.93
N SER A 300 3.76 16.88 5.86
CA SER A 300 3.59 16.36 4.49
C SER A 300 4.30 15.03 4.23
N GLU A 301 5.29 14.64 5.02
CA GLU A 301 6.01 13.37 4.85
C GLU A 301 5.20 12.17 5.34
N ALA A 302 4.22 12.42 6.22
CA ALA A 302 3.24 11.44 6.68
C ALA A 302 2.24 11.02 5.58
N ARG A 303 2.29 11.67 4.41
CA ARG A 303 1.38 11.40 3.28
C ARG A 303 1.78 10.12 2.55
N ASP A 304 0.77 9.48 2.00
CA ASP A 304 0.93 8.41 1.02
C ASP A 304 1.36 9.01 -0.33
N GLU A 305 1.69 8.13 -1.30
CA GLU A 305 2.30 8.53 -2.58
C GLU A 305 1.42 9.45 -3.43
N ASP A 306 0.10 9.43 -3.20
CA ASP A 306 -0.87 10.29 -3.88
C ASP A 306 -1.28 11.53 -3.06
N ASN A 307 -0.42 11.98 -2.15
CA ASN A 307 -0.60 13.17 -1.31
C ASN A 307 -1.82 13.13 -0.37
N HIS A 308 -2.34 11.94 -0.07
CA HIS A 308 -3.39 11.76 0.94
C HIS A 308 -2.79 11.24 2.23
N HIS A 309 -3.39 11.63 3.35
CA HIS A 309 -3.21 10.93 4.62
C HIS A 309 -4.26 9.84 4.69
N ARG A 310 -3.86 8.57 4.47
CA ARG A 310 -4.74 7.43 4.71
C ARG A 310 -4.28 6.65 5.92
N PHE A 311 -5.22 6.31 6.78
CA PHE A 311 -4.95 5.45 7.92
C PHE A 311 -6.24 4.80 8.41
N THR A 312 -6.09 3.72 9.17
CA THR A 312 -7.19 3.09 9.89
C THR A 312 -7.16 3.48 11.36
N THR A 313 -8.27 3.26 12.07
CA THR A 313 -8.33 3.54 13.52
C THR A 313 -7.30 2.76 14.33
N GLU A 314 -6.85 1.58 13.90
CA GLU A 314 -5.84 0.81 14.63
C GLU A 314 -4.40 1.22 14.35
N GLN A 315 -4.17 1.96 13.27
CA GLN A 315 -2.86 2.57 12.99
C GLN A 315 -2.59 3.80 13.87
N VAL A 316 -3.56 4.24 14.66
CA VAL A 316 -3.41 5.35 15.59
C VAL A 316 -3.69 4.86 17.01
N ARG A 317 -2.68 4.97 17.88
CA ARG A 317 -2.79 4.51 19.26
C ARG A 317 -2.23 5.52 20.25
N LEU A 318 -2.88 5.60 21.40
CA LEU A 318 -2.43 6.28 22.60
C LEU A 318 -1.89 5.22 23.57
N VAL A 319 -0.68 5.40 24.07
CA VAL A 319 -0.11 4.57 25.13
C VAL A 319 -0.15 5.36 26.43
N ALA A 320 -0.70 4.74 27.47
CA ALA A 320 -0.89 5.38 28.76
C ALA A 320 -0.70 4.39 29.91
N ARG A 321 -0.36 4.91 31.08
CA ARG A 321 -0.29 4.16 32.34
C ARG A 321 -1.64 4.23 33.06
N VAL A 322 -2.10 3.11 33.60
CA VAL A 322 -3.41 2.96 34.26
C VAL A 322 -3.25 2.32 35.64
N GLY A 323 -3.76 2.99 36.69
CA GLY A 323 -3.75 2.49 38.08
C GLY A 323 -2.39 2.61 38.79
N LYS A 324 -2.26 1.99 39.98
CA LYS A 324 -1.01 1.84 40.76
C LYS A 324 -0.71 0.35 40.96
N PRO A 325 0.48 -0.19 40.63
CA PRO A 325 1.73 0.47 40.19
C PRO A 325 1.79 0.91 38.71
N GLY A 326 0.64 0.97 38.03
CA GLY A 326 0.50 1.57 36.70
C GLY A 326 0.83 0.61 35.58
N GLU A 327 -0.17 -0.16 35.17
CA GLU A 327 -0.11 -1.02 33.99
C GLU A 327 -0.09 -0.13 32.74
N VAL A 328 0.85 -0.36 31.83
CA VAL A 328 0.87 0.35 30.55
C VAL A 328 -0.10 -0.33 29.61
N ARG A 329 -1.04 0.43 29.04
CA ARG A 329 -2.04 -0.05 28.09
C ARG A 329 -2.05 0.83 26.84
N GLU A 330 -2.47 0.23 25.74
CA GLU A 330 -2.71 0.95 24.49
C GLU A 330 -4.21 1.14 24.25
N PHE A 331 -4.56 2.30 23.70
CA PHE A 331 -5.91 2.72 23.39
C PHE A 331 -5.95 3.15 21.92
N PHE A 332 -6.90 2.62 21.15
CA PHE A 332 -7.01 2.93 19.72
C PHE A 332 -7.95 4.11 19.49
N LEU A 333 -7.84 4.69 18.30
CA LEU A 333 -8.63 5.83 17.88
C LEU A 333 -10.13 5.51 17.94
N ALA A 334 -10.87 6.23 18.78
CA ALA A 334 -12.31 6.08 18.98
C ALA A 334 -13.12 7.18 18.26
N GLY A 335 -12.48 8.27 17.86
CA GLY A 335 -13.14 9.38 17.18
C GLY A 335 -12.16 10.36 16.55
N ILE A 336 -12.68 11.22 15.68
CA ILE A 336 -11.91 12.30 15.04
C ILE A 336 -12.77 13.55 14.87
N ASN A 337 -12.16 14.74 14.81
CA ASN A 337 -12.87 15.91 14.30
C ASN A 337 -13.24 15.71 12.82
N HIS A 338 -14.48 16.04 12.48
CA HIS A 338 -15.00 16.00 11.13
C HIS A 338 -15.82 17.27 10.86
N ALA A 339 -15.59 17.90 9.71
CA ALA A 339 -16.47 18.95 9.20
C ALA A 339 -17.62 18.26 8.47
N PHE A 340 -18.84 18.37 8.99
CA PHE A 340 -20.03 17.88 8.31
C PHE A 340 -20.70 19.05 7.59
N GLN A 341 -20.88 18.94 6.27
CA GLN A 341 -21.79 19.80 5.54
C GLN A 341 -23.20 19.23 5.75
N THR A 342 -24.02 19.94 6.53
CA THR A 342 -25.44 19.61 6.65
C THR A 342 -26.13 20.00 5.35
N ALA A 343 -26.91 19.08 4.77
CA ALA A 343 -27.56 19.23 3.47
C ALA A 343 -28.44 20.48 3.34
N ASN A 344 -28.85 21.07 4.48
CA ASN A 344 -29.82 22.17 4.54
C ASN A 344 -29.24 23.50 5.06
N SER A 345 -27.94 23.61 5.36
CA SER A 345 -27.37 24.85 5.88
C SER A 345 -26.32 25.43 4.94
N HIS A 346 -26.56 26.65 4.48
CA HIS A 346 -25.50 27.51 3.93
C HIS A 346 -24.48 27.94 4.99
N ASP A 347 -24.72 27.63 6.27
CA ASP A 347 -23.80 27.90 7.38
C ASP A 347 -22.53 27.05 7.29
N GLN A 348 -21.40 27.70 7.64
CA GLN A 348 -20.09 27.08 7.72
C GLN A 348 -20.15 25.78 8.53
N ALA A 349 -19.64 24.69 7.95
CA ALA A 349 -19.59 23.38 8.57
C ALA A 349 -18.91 23.47 9.95
N GLN A 350 -19.69 23.40 11.02
CA GLN A 350 -19.14 23.39 12.37
C GLN A 350 -18.39 22.07 12.59
N PRO A 351 -17.11 22.10 12.98
CA PRO A 351 -16.36 20.89 13.27
C PRO A 351 -16.96 20.20 14.49
N ARG A 352 -17.18 18.89 14.38
CA ARG A 352 -17.68 18.05 15.47
C ARG A 352 -16.78 16.83 15.63
N TRP A 353 -16.60 16.36 16.86
CA TRP A 353 -15.97 15.06 17.08
C TRP A 353 -16.98 13.96 16.78
N VAL A 354 -16.58 13.03 15.92
CA VAL A 354 -17.42 11.94 15.45
C VAL A 354 -16.77 10.62 15.80
N LYS A 355 -17.58 9.70 16.33
CA LYS A 355 -17.16 8.35 16.70
C LYS A 355 -16.77 7.58 15.45
N LEU A 356 -15.65 6.89 15.57
CA LEU A 356 -15.12 5.98 14.58
C LEU A 356 -15.30 4.55 15.05
N TYR A 357 -15.33 3.64 14.10
CA TYR A 357 -15.33 2.22 14.36
C TYR A 357 -13.92 1.64 14.23
N ARG A 358 -13.68 0.53 14.93
CA ARG A 358 -12.45 -0.23 14.73
C ARG A 358 -12.36 -0.69 13.27
N GLY A 359 -11.22 -0.54 12.63
CA GLY A 359 -11.00 -0.92 11.22
C GLY A 359 -11.45 0.14 10.22
N GLU A 360 -12.13 1.19 10.68
CA GLU A 360 -12.59 2.24 9.82
C GLU A 360 -11.42 2.99 9.17
N SER A 361 -11.54 3.19 7.86
CA SER A 361 -10.54 3.86 7.06
C SER A 361 -10.83 5.35 6.93
N ILE A 362 -9.81 6.16 7.19
CA ILE A 362 -9.85 7.61 7.10
C ILE A 362 -8.92 8.04 5.97
N ALA A 363 -9.42 8.88 5.06
CA ALA A 363 -8.64 9.54 4.02
C ALA A 363 -8.83 11.05 4.13
N ARG A 364 -7.73 11.80 4.11
CA ARG A 364 -7.74 13.27 4.14
C ARG A 364 -6.72 13.83 3.16
N GLN A 365 -7.16 14.76 2.33
CA GLN A 365 -6.28 15.54 1.47
C GLN A 365 -6.06 16.91 2.11
N ASN A 366 -4.83 17.43 2.07
CA ASN A 366 -4.56 18.80 2.47
C ASN A 366 -3.55 19.45 1.52
N GLU A 367 -3.80 20.69 1.12
CA GLU A 367 -3.10 21.33 0.00
C GLU A 367 -1.79 22.01 0.43
N SER A 368 -1.63 22.40 1.70
CA SER A 368 -0.37 23.01 2.18
C SER A 368 -0.32 23.14 3.72
N GLY A 369 0.78 22.71 4.36
CA GLY A 369 1.09 23.05 5.76
C GLY A 369 0.85 21.98 6.84
N GLY A 370 0.62 20.72 6.45
CA GLY A 370 0.33 19.64 7.40
C GLY A 370 -1.14 19.58 7.84
N LEU A 371 -1.59 18.41 8.26
CA LEU A 371 -2.99 18.13 8.59
C LEU A 371 -3.21 18.19 10.10
N ASN A 372 -4.01 19.15 10.54
CA ASN A 372 -4.42 19.27 11.95
C ASN A 372 -5.66 18.41 12.21
N LEU A 373 -5.55 17.51 13.19
CA LEU A 373 -6.62 16.60 13.59
C LEU A 373 -6.76 16.61 15.11
N ASP A 374 -7.99 16.43 15.58
CA ASP A 374 -8.26 16.07 16.95
C ASP A 374 -8.58 14.58 17.00
N TRP A 375 -7.70 13.79 17.61
CA TRP A 375 -7.91 12.37 17.83
C TRP A 375 -8.56 12.12 19.18
N VAL A 376 -9.64 11.34 19.19
CA VAL A 376 -10.38 11.02 20.41
C VAL A 376 -10.12 9.58 20.79
N PHE A 377 -9.73 9.33 22.04
CA PHE A 377 -9.51 7.99 22.59
C PHE A 377 -10.46 7.76 23.76
N ALA A 378 -11.05 6.57 23.82
CA ALA A 378 -11.82 6.12 24.98
C ALA A 378 -10.85 5.50 26.01
N VAL A 379 -10.78 6.07 27.20
CA VAL A 379 -9.82 5.71 28.24
C VAL A 379 -10.53 5.51 29.59
N PRO A 380 -9.99 4.70 30.51
CA PRO A 380 -10.62 4.49 31.81
C PRO A 380 -10.63 5.77 32.63
N GLN A 381 -11.74 6.01 33.34
CA GLN A 381 -11.93 7.09 34.30
C GLN A 381 -11.29 6.71 35.64
N THR A 382 -9.98 6.56 35.65
CA THR A 382 -9.19 6.32 36.87
C THR A 382 -8.38 7.57 37.21
N PRO A 383 -8.20 7.90 38.51
CA PRO A 383 -7.42 9.07 38.92
C PRO A 383 -5.93 8.94 38.53
N ASP A 384 -5.44 7.71 38.37
CA ASP A 384 -4.04 7.41 38.05
C ASP A 384 -3.78 7.22 36.54
N PHE A 385 -4.70 7.64 35.68
CA PHE A 385 -4.49 7.59 34.23
C PHE A 385 -3.47 8.65 33.80
N THR A 386 -2.34 8.21 33.24
CA THR A 386 -1.27 9.11 32.76
C THR A 386 -0.96 8.81 31.29
N PRO A 387 -1.30 9.70 30.34
CA PRO A 387 -0.90 9.52 28.94
C PRO A 387 0.63 9.61 28.80
N LEU A 388 1.22 8.74 27.98
CA LEU A 388 2.68 8.72 27.76
C LEU A 388 3.02 9.29 26.38
N PHE A 389 2.49 8.69 25.33
CA PHE A 389 2.72 9.12 23.95
C PHE A 389 1.58 8.68 23.04
N VAL A 390 1.46 9.34 21.90
CA VAL A 390 0.60 8.93 20.79
C VAL A 390 1.47 8.51 19.62
N GLU A 391 1.02 7.50 18.89
CA GLU A 391 1.71 6.94 17.73
C GLU A 391 0.76 6.94 16.52
N TYR A 392 1.29 7.37 15.38
CA TYR A 392 0.63 7.41 14.09
C TYR A 392 1.40 6.55 13.10
N LYS A 393 0.75 5.50 12.58
CA LYS A 393 1.43 4.46 11.78
C LYS A 393 2.67 3.94 12.53
N GLN A 394 3.51 3.15 11.88
CA GLN A 394 4.78 2.81 12.51
C GLN A 394 5.70 4.03 12.51
N ASN A 395 6.45 4.19 13.62
CA ASN A 395 7.55 5.15 13.85
C ASN A 395 7.18 6.57 14.26
N ALA A 396 6.10 7.17 13.76
CA ALA A 396 5.77 8.55 14.13
C ALA A 396 5.14 8.58 15.52
N ARG A 397 6.00 8.81 16.53
CA ARG A 397 5.64 8.92 17.94
C ARG A 397 5.82 10.33 18.43
N ALA A 398 4.85 10.80 19.20
CA ALA A 398 4.93 12.07 19.90
C ALA A 398 4.57 11.90 21.37
N ALA A 399 5.48 12.27 22.26
CA ALA A 399 5.24 12.26 23.70
C ALA A 399 4.13 13.26 24.07
N LEU A 400 3.30 12.90 25.05
CA LEU A 400 2.32 13.80 25.64
C LEU A 400 2.94 14.43 26.89
N SER A 401 3.32 15.69 26.79
CA SER A 401 3.89 16.46 27.90
C SER A 401 2.79 17.05 28.78
N PRO A 402 3.00 17.19 30.11
CA PRO A 402 2.11 17.95 30.99
C PRO A 402 1.92 19.41 30.53
N ALA A 403 2.91 20.01 29.84
CA ALA A 403 2.79 21.37 29.31
C ALA A 403 1.78 21.49 28.16
N GLN A 404 1.42 20.36 27.53
CA GLN A 404 0.41 20.28 26.48
C GLN A 404 -0.98 19.96 27.04
N ASP A 405 -1.12 19.74 28.35
CA ASP A 405 -2.42 19.49 28.99
C ASP A 405 -3.24 20.79 29.03
N LYS A 406 -4.35 20.78 28.30
CA LYS A 406 -5.30 21.88 28.18
C LYS A 406 -6.66 21.55 28.81
N SER A 407 -6.70 20.58 29.72
CA SER A 407 -7.94 20.13 30.38
C SER A 407 -8.67 21.20 31.19
N ASN A 408 -8.01 22.31 31.53
CA ASN A 408 -8.61 23.43 32.27
C ASN A 408 -9.09 24.58 31.37
N GLU A 409 -8.83 24.52 30.06
CA GLU A 409 -9.20 25.57 29.11
C GLU A 409 -10.42 25.12 28.28
N PRO A 410 -11.38 26.00 27.95
CA PRO A 410 -12.45 25.67 27.00
C PRO A 410 -11.87 25.31 25.64
N GLN A 411 -12.19 24.14 25.10
CA GLN A 411 -11.67 23.66 23.82
C GLN A 411 -12.77 23.53 22.79
N VAL A 412 -12.53 24.10 21.61
CA VAL A 412 -13.39 23.96 20.43
C VAL A 412 -12.73 22.98 19.47
N PRO A 413 -13.50 22.08 18.81
CA PRO A 413 -12.95 21.19 17.79
C PRO A 413 -12.21 21.96 16.70
N THR A 414 -11.07 21.46 16.26
CA THR A 414 -10.29 22.11 15.19
C THR A 414 -11.11 22.14 13.90
N PRO A 415 -11.35 23.32 13.29
CA PRO A 415 -12.01 23.39 12.01
C PRO A 415 -11.14 22.71 10.95
N LEU A 416 -11.69 21.68 10.30
CA LEU A 416 -11.06 21.14 9.10
C LEU A 416 -11.26 22.17 7.99
N LYS A 417 -10.16 22.60 7.36
CA LYS A 417 -10.27 23.38 6.13
C LYS A 417 -11.10 22.55 5.14
N PRO A 418 -12.20 23.10 4.57
CA PRO A 418 -12.94 22.39 3.56
C PRO A 418 -11.97 22.01 2.42
N PRO A 419 -12.14 20.83 1.80
CA PRO A 419 -11.35 20.48 0.63
C PRO A 419 -11.50 21.64 -0.36
N ALA A 420 -10.40 22.23 -0.80
CA ALA A 420 -10.48 23.34 -1.72
C ALA A 420 -11.27 22.84 -2.93
N ARG A 421 -12.36 23.53 -3.24
CA ARG A 421 -13.13 23.22 -4.43
C ARG A 421 -12.16 23.44 -5.57
N LYS A 422 -11.73 22.38 -6.26
CA LYS A 422 -10.94 22.51 -7.50
C LYS A 422 -11.70 23.49 -8.37
N ALA A 423 -11.21 24.72 -8.47
CA ALA A 423 -11.79 25.73 -9.32
C ALA A 423 -11.86 25.10 -10.72
N LYS A 424 -13.01 25.23 -11.38
CA LYS A 424 -13.10 24.79 -12.77
C LYS A 424 -12.01 25.55 -13.54
N PRO A 425 -11.16 24.87 -14.34
CA PRO A 425 -10.20 25.56 -15.19
C PRO A 425 -10.95 26.56 -16.07
N GLY A 426 -10.77 27.86 -15.81
CA GLY A 426 -11.45 28.95 -16.53
C GLY A 426 -12.37 29.83 -15.69
N GLU A 427 -12.63 29.51 -14.42
CA GLU A 427 -13.37 30.40 -13.51
C GLU A 427 -12.36 31.27 -12.75
N GLU A 428 -12.10 32.47 -13.27
CA GLU A 428 -11.26 33.47 -12.60
C GLU A 428 -11.84 33.74 -11.19
N PRO A 429 -11.04 33.63 -10.12
CA PRO A 429 -11.52 33.98 -8.79
C PRO A 429 -11.96 35.46 -8.82
N PRO A 430 -13.12 35.82 -8.23
CA PRO A 430 -13.56 37.20 -8.20
C PRO A 430 -12.45 38.06 -7.61
N GLN A 431 -11.90 38.96 -8.43
CA GLN A 431 -10.86 39.88 -8.03
C GLN A 431 -11.37 40.67 -6.82
N GLU A 432 -10.73 40.45 -5.67
CA GLU A 432 -10.87 41.33 -4.52
C GLU A 432 -10.44 42.74 -4.98
N PRO A 433 -11.29 43.77 -4.81
CA PRO A 433 -11.06 45.07 -5.41
C PRO A 433 -9.74 45.67 -4.89
N ALA A 434 -8.76 45.78 -5.79
CA ALA A 434 -7.47 46.37 -5.47
C ALA A 434 -7.65 47.86 -5.10
N PRO A 435 -6.98 48.35 -4.04
CA PRO A 435 -6.91 49.78 -3.79
C PRO A 435 -6.17 50.48 -4.95
N PRO A 436 -6.60 51.70 -5.34
CA PRO A 436 -6.12 52.37 -6.53
C PRO A 436 -4.62 52.70 -6.39
N GLN A 437 -3.80 52.15 -7.28
CA GLN A 437 -2.42 52.59 -7.45
C GLN A 437 -2.29 53.58 -8.63
N PRO A 438 -1.44 54.61 -8.48
CA PRO A 438 -1.28 55.67 -9.46
C PRO A 438 -0.43 55.22 -10.64
N PHE A 439 -0.81 55.72 -11.82
CA PHE A 439 -0.12 55.55 -13.10
C PHE A 439 1.25 56.23 -13.08
N ASP A 440 2.29 55.50 -13.46
CA ASP A 440 3.53 56.09 -13.98
C ASP A 440 3.81 55.55 -15.40
N ASN A 441 3.72 56.47 -16.36
CA ASN A 441 4.08 56.32 -17.75
C ASN A 441 5.56 56.70 -17.95
N LYS A 442 6.36 55.84 -18.59
CA LYS A 442 7.43 56.28 -19.50
C LYS A 442 7.95 55.15 -20.43
N PRO A 443 8.53 55.50 -21.60
CA PRO A 443 8.42 54.72 -22.82
C PRO A 443 9.77 54.25 -23.43
N SER A 444 9.63 53.28 -24.35
CA SER A 444 10.38 53.03 -25.60
C SER A 444 11.92 52.93 -25.60
N ALA A 445 12.45 51.90 -26.29
CA ALA A 445 13.18 52.04 -27.56
C ALA A 445 13.87 50.73 -28.02
N ASP A 446 13.70 50.45 -29.33
CA ASP A 446 14.62 49.92 -30.36
C ASP A 446 15.37 48.58 -30.15
N ALA A 447 15.47 47.60 -31.06
CA ALA A 447 15.37 47.42 -32.53
C ALA A 447 16.71 46.89 -33.10
N SER A 448 16.60 45.91 -34.02
CA SER A 448 17.55 45.52 -35.10
C SER A 448 18.57 44.38 -34.82
N PRO A 449 19.20 43.75 -35.85
CA PRO A 449 18.72 42.50 -36.48
C PRO A 449 19.83 41.43 -36.74
N SER A 450 19.46 40.35 -37.44
CA SER A 450 20.23 39.14 -37.86
C SER A 450 21.54 39.38 -38.65
N PRO A 451 22.38 38.34 -38.90
CA PRO A 451 22.24 37.57 -40.16
C PRO A 451 22.68 36.08 -40.16
N GLN A 452 22.17 35.33 -41.17
CA GLN A 452 22.64 34.01 -41.65
C GLN A 452 24.01 34.09 -42.36
N PRO A 453 24.70 32.95 -42.62
CA PRO A 453 24.68 32.40 -43.99
C PRO A 453 24.79 30.85 -44.11
N GLN A 454 23.91 30.28 -44.96
CA GLN A 454 24.16 29.47 -46.19
C GLN A 454 25.17 28.26 -46.28
N PRO A 455 25.06 27.40 -47.33
CA PRO A 455 25.05 25.93 -47.21
C PRO A 455 26.22 25.20 -47.91
N SER A 456 26.33 23.87 -47.72
CA SER A 456 27.12 23.00 -48.60
C SER A 456 26.64 21.54 -48.63
N THR A 457 26.33 21.06 -49.83
CA THR A 457 26.40 19.66 -50.32
C THR A 457 27.37 19.67 -51.53
N PRO A 458 27.75 18.56 -52.22
CA PRO A 458 27.40 17.12 -52.10
C PRO A 458 28.61 16.14 -52.26
N ARG A 459 28.32 14.82 -52.37
CA ARG A 459 28.92 13.76 -53.23
C ARG A 459 29.44 12.46 -52.54
N PRO A 460 29.54 11.31 -53.27
CA PRO A 460 28.90 10.05 -52.87
C PRO A 460 29.85 8.84 -52.80
N GLY A 461 29.37 7.72 -52.24
CA GLY A 461 30.10 6.45 -52.29
C GLY A 461 29.15 5.27 -52.20
N SER A 462 28.97 4.56 -53.31
CA SER A 462 28.35 3.23 -53.38
C SER A 462 29.43 2.17 -53.20
N PRO A 463 29.10 1.00 -52.61
CA PRO A 463 29.53 -0.24 -53.27
C PRO A 463 28.45 -1.34 -53.34
N GLN A 464 28.70 -2.23 -54.32
CA GLN A 464 27.91 -3.33 -54.87
C GLN A 464 27.52 -4.48 -53.90
N PRO A 465 26.54 -5.33 -54.29
CA PRO A 465 26.09 -6.48 -53.52
C PRO A 465 26.92 -7.75 -53.82
N SER A 466 27.28 -8.49 -52.78
CA SER A 466 27.85 -9.84 -52.87
C SER A 466 26.77 -10.92 -52.81
N THR A 467 26.81 -11.85 -53.76
CA THR A 467 25.99 -13.06 -53.87
C THR A 467 26.21 -14.06 -52.71
N PRO A 468 25.19 -14.83 -52.25
CA PRO A 468 25.36 -15.84 -51.21
C PRO A 468 25.75 -17.23 -51.76
N ARG A 469 26.59 -17.94 -51.00
CA ARG A 469 26.89 -19.38 -51.14
C ARG A 469 25.75 -20.22 -50.55
N PRO A 470 25.45 -21.40 -51.12
CA PRO A 470 24.43 -22.30 -50.59
C PRO A 470 25.03 -23.26 -49.56
N GLY A 471 24.39 -23.36 -48.40
CA GLY A 471 24.68 -24.41 -47.43
C GLY A 471 24.64 -23.93 -45.98
N ASP A 472 23.45 -23.63 -45.47
CA ASP A 472 23.19 -23.86 -44.06
C ASP A 472 21.71 -24.16 -43.81
N ARG A 473 21.49 -25.08 -42.88
CA ARG A 473 20.27 -25.88 -42.69
C ARG A 473 19.08 -25.01 -42.26
N MET A 474 17.94 -25.25 -42.91
CA MET A 474 16.62 -24.74 -42.55
C MET A 474 16.28 -25.07 -41.09
N GLN A 475 16.23 -24.04 -40.25
CA GLN A 475 15.26 -23.96 -39.16
C GLN A 475 14.29 -22.85 -39.56
N ASP A 476 13.08 -23.25 -39.93
CA ASP A 476 11.95 -22.37 -40.21
C ASP A 476 11.70 -21.46 -39.00
N ARG A 477 12.14 -20.21 -39.12
CA ARG A 477 11.64 -19.10 -38.31
C ARG A 477 10.62 -18.36 -39.16
N VAL A 478 9.37 -18.39 -38.70
CA VAL A 478 8.30 -17.54 -39.22
C VAL A 478 8.74 -16.09 -39.07
N SER A 479 8.96 -15.42 -40.19
CA SER A 479 9.27 -13.99 -40.25
C SER A 479 7.99 -13.21 -39.92
N GLY A 480 7.96 -12.52 -38.78
CA GLY A 480 6.85 -11.62 -38.46
C GLY A 480 6.87 -10.95 -37.09
N ILE A 481 7.47 -11.57 -36.07
CA ILE A 481 7.57 -10.98 -34.72
C ILE A 481 9.02 -11.09 -34.27
N GLY A 482 9.83 -10.10 -34.67
CA GLY A 482 11.23 -9.97 -34.28
C GLY A 482 11.37 -9.25 -32.91
N PRO A 483 12.45 -9.52 -32.14
CA PRO A 483 12.65 -8.98 -30.80
C PRO A 483 13.25 -7.56 -30.83
N THR A 484 12.57 -6.61 -31.47
CA THR A 484 12.96 -5.20 -31.41
C THR A 484 11.97 -4.46 -30.50
N ARG A 485 12.52 -3.85 -29.43
CA ARG A 485 11.79 -2.94 -28.54
C ARG A 485 11.40 -1.71 -29.35
N GLU A 486 10.28 -1.78 -30.05
CA GLU A 486 9.86 -0.72 -30.96
C GLU A 486 8.80 0.14 -30.28
N GLY A 487 9.15 1.41 -30.08
CA GLY A 487 8.17 2.49 -29.99
C GLY A 487 7.90 2.99 -31.41
N ILE A 488 6.65 2.96 -31.86
CA ILE A 488 6.28 3.39 -33.22
C ILE A 488 5.14 4.40 -33.14
N PHE A 489 5.30 5.52 -33.86
CA PHE A 489 4.19 6.43 -34.13
C PHE A 489 3.37 5.92 -35.31
N SER A 490 2.23 5.32 -35.01
CA SER A 490 1.34 4.72 -36.02
C SER A 490 -0.06 4.61 -35.48
N THR A 491 -1.05 4.86 -36.35
CA THR A 491 -2.46 4.55 -36.07
C THR A 491 -2.84 3.15 -36.52
N ARG A 492 -2.01 2.46 -37.30
CA ARG A 492 -2.35 1.14 -37.86
C ARG A 492 -2.22 0.05 -36.81
N LEU A 493 -3.17 -0.87 -36.83
CA LEU A 493 -3.05 -2.16 -36.16
C LEU A 493 -1.99 -3.03 -36.85
N PRO A 494 -1.40 -4.02 -36.15
CA PRO A 494 -0.45 -4.95 -36.75
C PRO A 494 -1.08 -5.79 -37.89
N PHE A 495 -2.40 -5.90 -37.92
CA PHE A 495 -3.17 -6.56 -38.97
C PHE A 495 -4.63 -6.09 -38.98
N THR A 496 -5.31 -6.29 -40.11
CA THR A 496 -6.74 -5.97 -40.27
C THR A 496 -7.63 -7.04 -39.65
N LEU A 497 -8.52 -6.65 -38.74
CA LEU A 497 -9.45 -7.57 -38.08
C LEU A 497 -10.82 -7.58 -38.79
N THR A 498 -11.26 -8.75 -39.25
CA THR A 498 -12.59 -8.95 -39.88
C THR A 498 -13.44 -10.04 -39.20
N ASP A 499 -12.81 -10.95 -38.44
CA ASP A 499 -13.48 -11.87 -37.52
C ASP A 499 -13.09 -11.54 -36.07
N TYR A 500 -13.96 -10.82 -35.36
CA TYR A 500 -13.69 -10.37 -34.00
C TYR A 500 -14.96 -10.34 -33.15
N GLY A 501 -14.82 -10.57 -31.85
CA GLY A 501 -15.81 -10.21 -30.83
C GLY A 501 -15.54 -8.81 -30.30
N ALA A 502 -16.58 -8.11 -29.82
CA ALA A 502 -16.40 -6.79 -29.23
C ALA A 502 -17.47 -6.47 -28.17
N SER A 503 -17.13 -5.59 -27.24
CA SER A 503 -18.05 -4.95 -26.29
C SER A 503 -17.81 -3.43 -26.28
N SER A 504 -18.89 -2.65 -26.19
CA SER A 504 -18.87 -1.18 -26.25
C SER A 504 -18.07 -0.63 -27.44
N LEU A 505 -18.23 -1.25 -28.61
CA LEU A 505 -17.44 -0.93 -29.79
C LEU A 505 -17.91 0.38 -30.44
N GLU A 506 -16.99 1.32 -30.57
CA GLU A 506 -17.17 2.53 -31.37
C GLU A 506 -16.28 2.44 -32.62
N LEU A 507 -16.88 2.05 -33.75
CA LEU A 507 -16.20 1.85 -35.02
C LEU A 507 -16.79 2.75 -36.10
N GLY A 508 -15.94 3.50 -36.81
CA GLY A 508 -16.34 4.31 -37.95
C GLY A 508 -15.32 4.23 -39.08
N GLY A 509 -15.74 3.75 -40.26
CA GLY A 509 -14.86 3.69 -41.45
C GLY A 509 -13.58 2.87 -41.26
N GLY A 510 -13.62 1.84 -40.41
CA GLY A 510 -12.47 1.01 -40.05
C GLY A 510 -11.51 1.61 -39.01
N VAL A 511 -11.90 2.73 -38.39
CA VAL A 511 -11.19 3.40 -37.30
C VAL A 511 -11.84 3.06 -35.96
N LEU A 512 -11.07 2.45 -35.05
CA LEU A 512 -11.46 2.14 -33.68
C LEU A 512 -11.35 3.38 -32.80
N ARG A 513 -12.48 3.91 -32.32
CA ARG A 513 -12.59 5.10 -31.46
C ARG A 513 -12.62 4.77 -29.97
N GLY A 514 -13.18 3.62 -29.64
CA GLY A 514 -13.30 3.12 -28.28
C GLY A 514 -13.85 1.71 -28.23
N GLY A 515 -13.66 1.06 -27.09
CA GLY A 515 -14.25 -0.23 -26.77
C GLY A 515 -13.25 -1.34 -26.54
N HIS A 516 -13.78 -2.55 -26.50
CA HIS A 516 -13.03 -3.78 -26.25
C HIS A 516 -13.24 -4.73 -27.41
N VAL A 517 -12.14 -5.16 -28.02
CA VAL A 517 -12.13 -6.02 -29.21
C VAL A 517 -11.25 -7.22 -28.94
N TRP A 518 -11.66 -8.40 -29.37
CA TRP A 518 -10.81 -9.59 -29.35
C TRP A 518 -11.03 -10.44 -30.59
N ALA A 519 -9.96 -11.08 -31.07
CA ALA A 519 -10.02 -11.98 -32.22
C ALA A 519 -9.12 -13.19 -32.01
N ASN A 520 -9.56 -14.34 -32.51
CA ASN A 520 -8.68 -15.50 -32.63
C ASN A 520 -7.82 -15.33 -33.89
N LEU A 521 -6.59 -15.79 -33.81
CA LEU A 521 -5.67 -15.84 -34.93
C LEU A 521 -5.46 -17.31 -35.34
N ASP A 522 -5.03 -17.52 -36.57
CA ASP A 522 -4.60 -18.84 -37.04
C ASP A 522 -3.25 -19.24 -36.42
N ASP A 523 -2.79 -20.46 -36.70
CA ASP A 523 -1.51 -20.98 -36.19
C ASP A 523 -0.28 -20.19 -36.69
N ASN A 524 -0.46 -19.33 -37.71
CA ASN A 524 0.56 -18.41 -38.22
C ASN A 524 0.41 -16.99 -37.63
N TRP A 525 -0.38 -16.83 -36.56
CA TRP A 525 -0.66 -15.56 -35.90
C TRP A 525 -1.31 -14.51 -36.82
N LYS A 526 -2.06 -14.94 -37.83
CA LYS A 526 -2.82 -14.07 -38.73
C LYS A 526 -4.30 -14.05 -38.36
N PRO A 527 -5.00 -12.90 -38.53
CA PRO A 527 -6.44 -12.85 -38.30
C PRO A 527 -7.22 -13.81 -39.18
N LEU A 528 -8.23 -14.44 -38.60
CA LEU A 528 -9.21 -15.19 -39.36
C LEU A 528 -10.04 -14.23 -40.23
N SER A 529 -10.41 -14.67 -41.44
CA SER A 529 -11.29 -13.91 -42.32
C SER A 529 -12.72 -13.96 -41.81
N GLY A 530 -13.36 -12.80 -41.65
CA GLY A 530 -14.75 -12.69 -41.21
C GLY A 530 -15.57 -11.73 -42.06
N SER A 531 -16.87 -11.63 -41.74
CA SER A 531 -17.85 -10.81 -42.46
C SER A 531 -18.10 -9.44 -41.83
N ARG A 532 -17.43 -9.10 -40.72
CA ARG A 532 -17.60 -7.80 -40.05
C ARG A 532 -16.81 -6.72 -40.78
N GLY A 533 -17.19 -5.46 -40.57
CA GLY A 533 -16.44 -4.32 -41.08
C GLY A 533 -14.98 -4.36 -40.59
N PRO A 534 -13.98 -4.08 -41.45
CA PRO A 534 -12.58 -4.22 -41.09
C PRO A 534 -12.21 -3.21 -39.99
N ILE A 535 -11.41 -3.61 -39.01
CA ILE A 535 -10.72 -2.70 -38.08
C ILE A 535 -9.26 -2.64 -38.50
N GLU A 536 -8.80 -1.46 -38.92
CA GLU A 536 -7.48 -1.27 -39.50
C GLU A 536 -6.63 -0.28 -38.69
N THR A 537 -7.28 0.71 -38.08
CA THR A 537 -6.61 1.82 -37.41
C THR A 537 -7.28 2.20 -36.10
N PHE A 538 -6.51 2.82 -35.21
CA PHE A 538 -6.98 3.52 -34.03
C PHE A 538 -7.31 4.97 -34.36
N GLU A 539 -8.22 5.57 -33.61
CA GLU A 539 -8.51 6.99 -33.71
C GLU A 539 -7.32 7.85 -33.23
N GLU A 540 -6.90 8.77 -34.10
CA GLU A 540 -5.92 9.81 -33.82
C GLU A 540 -6.64 11.17 -33.85
N PRO A 541 -6.82 11.84 -32.70
CA PRO A 541 -7.40 13.16 -32.65
C PRO A 541 -6.59 14.18 -33.47
N PRO A 542 -7.22 15.24 -34.02
CA PRO A 542 -6.50 16.27 -34.76
C PRO A 542 -5.38 16.90 -33.91
N GLY A 543 -4.16 16.96 -34.46
CA GLY A 543 -3.00 17.55 -33.77
C GLY A 543 -2.43 16.70 -32.63
N ILE A 544 -2.74 15.41 -32.59
CA ILE A 544 -2.18 14.41 -31.68
C ILE A 544 -1.59 13.28 -32.52
N LYS A 545 -0.57 12.59 -31.99
CA LYS A 545 0.06 11.41 -32.58
C LYS A 545 -0.08 10.21 -31.67
N LEU A 546 -0.47 9.08 -32.24
CA LEU A 546 -0.55 7.83 -31.50
C LEU A 546 0.82 7.14 -31.45
N LEU A 547 1.38 7.02 -30.25
CA LEU A 547 2.57 6.23 -29.97
C LEU A 547 2.15 4.85 -29.45
N GLN A 548 2.65 3.80 -30.09
CA GLN A 548 2.54 2.42 -29.65
C GLN A 548 3.88 2.00 -29.05
N ILE A 549 3.92 1.64 -27.77
CA ILE A 549 5.14 1.21 -27.08
C ILE A 549 5.01 -0.27 -26.74
N SER A 550 5.86 -1.11 -27.32
CA SER A 550 6.00 -2.51 -26.91
C SER A 550 6.70 -2.62 -25.56
N VAL A 551 6.18 -3.48 -24.67
CA VAL A 551 6.78 -3.79 -23.36
C VAL A 551 7.36 -5.21 -23.35
N GLU A 552 7.68 -5.75 -24.51
CA GLU A 552 8.18 -7.13 -24.67
C GLU A 552 9.48 -7.46 -23.91
N LYS A 553 9.57 -8.73 -23.48
CA LYS A 553 10.76 -9.49 -23.07
C LYS A 553 11.85 -8.68 -22.35
N LEU A 554 11.56 -8.26 -21.12
CA LEU A 554 12.59 -8.28 -20.08
C LEU A 554 12.92 -9.75 -19.82
N GLN A 555 14.17 -10.15 -20.07
CA GLN A 555 14.58 -11.55 -20.14
C GLN A 555 14.03 -12.42 -18.97
N PRO A 556 13.69 -13.69 -19.20
CA PRO A 556 13.21 -14.63 -18.16
C PRO A 556 14.17 -14.81 -16.97
N ALA A 557 15.45 -14.44 -17.14
CA ALA A 557 16.45 -14.44 -16.07
C ALA A 557 16.48 -13.13 -15.25
N SER A 558 15.76 -12.08 -15.68
CA SER A 558 15.58 -10.88 -14.89
C SER A 558 14.40 -11.07 -13.93
N TRP A 559 14.60 -10.68 -12.67
CA TRP A 559 13.61 -10.63 -11.59
C TRP A 559 12.24 -10.04 -12.03
N ILE A 560 12.18 -9.26 -13.11
CA ILE A 560 10.99 -8.57 -13.60
C ILE A 560 9.97 -9.50 -14.29
N GLY A 561 10.37 -10.66 -14.82
CA GLY A 561 9.44 -11.61 -15.46
C GLY A 561 8.37 -12.18 -14.52
N GLY A 562 8.70 -12.35 -13.23
CA GLY A 562 7.73 -12.70 -12.18
C GLY A 562 6.91 -11.50 -11.66
N ILE A 563 7.37 -10.27 -11.92
CA ILE A 563 6.72 -9.03 -11.48
C ILE A 563 5.64 -8.58 -12.48
N LEU A 564 5.74 -8.88 -13.78
CA LEU A 564 4.71 -8.47 -14.76
C LEU A 564 3.33 -9.10 -14.47
N GLY A 565 3.28 -10.36 -14.01
CA GLY A 565 2.04 -11.00 -13.61
C GLY A 565 1.33 -10.31 -12.44
N THR A 566 2.08 -9.68 -11.54
CA THR A 566 1.54 -8.90 -10.41
C THR A 566 1.40 -7.40 -10.74
N ALA A 567 2.14 -6.90 -11.72
CA ALA A 567 2.05 -5.53 -12.23
C ALA A 567 0.77 -5.31 -13.04
N ILE A 568 0.31 -6.28 -13.84
CA ILE A 568 -0.93 -6.18 -14.61
C ILE A 568 -2.17 -6.08 -13.71
N ASP A 569 -2.13 -6.68 -12.52
CA ASP A 569 -3.26 -6.65 -11.58
C ASP A 569 -3.32 -5.38 -10.72
N ASN A 570 -2.25 -4.60 -10.67
CA ASN A 570 -2.10 -3.37 -9.87
C ASN A 570 -1.63 -2.16 -10.72
N ILE A 571 -1.95 -2.12 -12.02
CA ILE A 571 -1.69 -1.00 -12.96
C ILE A 571 -2.47 0.25 -12.50
N GLN A 572 -1.98 0.96 -11.48
CA GLN A 572 -2.50 2.28 -11.11
C GLN A 572 -1.59 3.42 -11.58
N ASP A 573 -0.34 3.10 -11.96
CA ASP A 573 0.69 4.12 -12.24
C ASP A 573 1.44 3.83 -13.55
N PHE A 574 0.73 3.62 -14.66
CA PHE A 574 1.36 3.62 -15.98
C PHE A 574 1.24 4.99 -16.61
N TYR A 575 2.36 5.66 -16.81
CA TYR A 575 2.42 6.93 -17.52
C TYR A 575 3.75 7.08 -18.24
N LEU A 576 3.68 7.79 -19.36
CA LEU A 576 4.83 8.20 -20.15
C LEU A 576 5.24 9.60 -19.73
N VAL A 577 6.53 9.86 -19.60
CA VAL A 577 7.07 11.19 -19.28
C VAL A 577 7.87 11.69 -20.47
N ASP A 578 7.62 12.93 -20.88
CA ASP A 578 8.40 13.59 -21.92
C ASP A 578 9.62 14.35 -21.36
N GLU A 579 10.45 14.88 -22.26
CA GLU A 579 11.63 15.68 -21.92
C GLU A 579 11.30 16.91 -21.04
N GLY A 580 10.09 17.44 -21.11
CA GLY A 580 9.59 18.52 -20.27
C GLY A 580 9.04 18.08 -18.91
N GLY A 581 9.08 16.78 -18.59
CA GLY A 581 8.53 16.22 -17.35
C GLY A 581 7.00 16.08 -17.34
N LYS A 582 6.33 16.33 -18.47
CA LYS A 582 4.87 16.18 -18.60
C LYS A 582 4.51 14.70 -18.68
N LYS A 583 3.52 14.31 -17.89
CA LYS A 583 3.01 12.93 -17.81
C LYS A 583 1.86 12.73 -18.80
N PHE A 584 1.89 11.63 -19.53
CA PHE A 584 0.85 11.20 -20.46
C PHE A 584 0.33 9.83 -20.02
N MET A 585 -0.98 9.74 -19.79
CA MET A 585 -1.64 8.48 -19.46
C MET A 585 -1.89 7.68 -20.74
N PRO A 586 -1.87 6.34 -20.66
CA PRO A 586 -2.19 5.50 -21.80
C PRO A 586 -3.68 5.64 -22.15
N VAL A 587 -3.96 5.73 -23.44
CA VAL A 587 -5.32 5.79 -24.01
C VAL A 587 -5.85 4.41 -24.42
N GLY A 588 -5.01 3.38 -24.28
CA GLY A 588 -5.40 2.00 -24.52
C GLY A 588 -4.21 1.05 -24.42
N MET A 589 -4.50 -0.23 -24.63
CA MET A 589 -3.50 -1.28 -24.70
C MET A 589 -4.01 -2.42 -25.58
N TYR A 590 -3.10 -3.17 -26.19
CA TYR A 590 -3.45 -4.43 -26.83
C TYR A 590 -2.38 -5.48 -26.58
N ALA A 591 -2.80 -6.74 -26.56
CA ALA A 591 -1.91 -7.88 -26.41
C ALA A 591 -2.22 -8.94 -27.45
N VAL A 592 -1.19 -9.66 -27.87
CA VAL A 592 -1.25 -10.81 -28.76
C VAL A 592 -0.56 -11.96 -28.03
N ALA A 593 -1.28 -13.02 -27.67
CA ALA A 593 -0.78 -14.10 -26.82
C ALA A 593 -1.52 -15.43 -27.03
N MET A 594 -0.95 -16.52 -26.53
CA MET A 594 -1.60 -17.84 -26.52
C MET A 594 -2.61 -17.93 -25.36
N ALA A 595 -3.88 -17.60 -25.61
CA ALA A 595 -4.95 -17.67 -24.62
C ALA A 595 -5.84 -18.90 -24.87
N GLY A 596 -5.99 -19.75 -23.85
CA GLY A 596 -6.82 -20.96 -23.98
C GLY A 596 -6.33 -21.95 -25.04
N GLY A 597 -5.02 -21.97 -25.31
CA GLY A 597 -4.40 -22.83 -26.33
C GLY A 597 -4.55 -22.34 -27.77
N ARG A 598 -5.03 -21.11 -27.99
CA ARG A 598 -5.12 -20.50 -29.33
C ARG A 598 -4.46 -19.11 -29.34
N PRO A 599 -3.77 -18.72 -30.43
CA PRO A 599 -3.25 -17.38 -30.53
C PRO A 599 -4.42 -16.40 -30.63
N THR A 600 -4.39 -15.39 -29.77
CA THR A 600 -5.51 -14.45 -29.55
C THR A 600 -4.95 -13.04 -29.49
N ILE A 601 -5.62 -12.10 -30.14
CA ILE A 601 -5.42 -10.66 -29.91
C ILE A 601 -6.57 -10.11 -29.07
N GLU A 602 -6.24 -9.24 -28.14
CA GLU A 602 -7.20 -8.48 -27.35
C GLU A 602 -6.79 -7.01 -27.26
N ILE A 603 -7.73 -6.10 -27.52
CA ILE A 603 -7.55 -4.66 -27.60
C ILE A 603 -8.51 -4.00 -26.61
N ARG A 604 -8.00 -3.08 -25.80
CA ARG A 604 -8.76 -2.16 -24.95
C ARG A 604 -8.40 -0.74 -25.36
N PHE A 605 -9.33 -0.02 -25.98
CA PHE A 605 -9.12 1.36 -26.40
C PHE A 605 -10.15 2.27 -25.72
N LEU A 606 -9.67 3.31 -25.03
CA LEU A 606 -10.53 4.20 -24.25
C LEU A 606 -11.11 5.30 -25.14
N ASP A 607 -12.43 5.45 -25.09
CA ASP A 607 -13.12 6.61 -25.64
C ASP A 607 -12.76 7.89 -24.86
N ASP A 608 -13.14 9.05 -25.39
CA ASP A 608 -12.83 10.37 -24.80
C ASP A 608 -13.34 10.53 -23.35
N ILE A 609 -14.44 9.86 -22.99
CA ILE A 609 -15.04 9.92 -21.64
C ILE A 609 -14.22 9.06 -20.68
N ALA A 610 -13.81 7.87 -21.12
CA ALA A 610 -13.07 6.89 -20.34
C ALA A 610 -11.60 7.26 -20.13
N ARG A 611 -11.01 8.10 -21.00
CA ARG A 611 -9.63 8.62 -20.86
C ARG A 611 -9.40 9.44 -19.59
N GLY A 612 -10.46 9.96 -18.96
CA GLY A 612 -10.38 10.63 -17.66
C GLY A 612 -10.28 9.67 -16.47
N MET A 613 -10.46 8.36 -16.68
CA MET A 613 -10.34 7.37 -15.62
C MET A 613 -8.87 7.09 -15.30
N ALA A 614 -8.56 6.97 -14.00
CA ALA A 614 -7.20 6.74 -13.53
C ALA A 614 -6.64 5.34 -13.86
N ARG A 615 -7.40 4.44 -14.50
CA ARG A 615 -7.02 3.02 -14.69
C ARG A 615 -7.43 2.47 -16.05
N LEU A 616 -6.49 1.77 -16.69
CA LEU A 616 -6.79 0.95 -17.88
C LEU A 616 -7.63 -0.29 -17.48
N PRO A 617 -8.67 -0.63 -18.25
CA PRO A 617 -9.41 -1.88 -18.09
C PRO A 617 -8.51 -3.10 -18.27
N LYS A 618 -8.79 -4.18 -17.53
CA LYS A 618 -8.06 -5.44 -17.68
C LYS A 618 -8.48 -6.18 -18.96
N PHE A 619 -7.56 -6.98 -19.49
CA PHE A 619 -7.90 -8.02 -20.45
C PHE A 619 -8.82 -9.07 -19.81
N GLU A 620 -9.85 -9.49 -20.54
CA GLU A 620 -10.79 -10.54 -20.16
C GLU A 620 -10.40 -11.90 -20.73
N ARG A 621 -9.79 -11.94 -21.92
CA ARG A 621 -9.44 -13.17 -22.63
C ARG A 621 -7.99 -13.56 -22.39
N ILE A 622 -7.07 -12.61 -22.53
CA ILE A 622 -5.64 -12.79 -22.30
C ILE A 622 -5.34 -12.56 -20.82
N ARG A 623 -5.16 -13.64 -20.06
CA ARG A 623 -4.84 -13.58 -18.63
C ARG A 623 -3.33 -13.37 -18.42
N PRO A 624 -2.90 -12.93 -17.24
CA PRO A 624 -1.47 -12.76 -16.94
C PRO A 624 -0.62 -14.03 -17.16
N ARG A 625 -1.22 -15.23 -17.01
CA ARG A 625 -0.55 -16.51 -17.29
C ARG A 625 -0.34 -16.79 -18.78
N ASP A 626 -1.14 -16.16 -19.64
CA ASP A 626 -1.08 -16.34 -21.10
C ASP A 626 0.02 -15.43 -21.70
N LEU A 627 0.48 -14.43 -20.94
CA LEU A 627 1.64 -13.59 -21.25
C LEU A 627 2.95 -14.27 -20.81
N GLN A 628 3.03 -15.59 -20.99
CA GLN A 628 4.21 -16.42 -20.75
C GLN A 628 4.61 -17.07 -22.07
N GLY A 629 5.85 -16.84 -22.52
CA GLY A 629 6.36 -17.36 -23.80
C GLY A 629 6.33 -16.31 -24.92
N ASP A 630 5.75 -16.66 -26.06
CA ASP A 630 5.62 -15.78 -27.21
C ASP A 630 4.32 -14.97 -27.09
N TYR A 631 4.51 -13.69 -26.76
CA TYR A 631 3.46 -12.71 -26.66
C TYR A 631 4.00 -11.33 -27.06
N ALA A 632 3.09 -10.45 -27.45
CA ALA A 632 3.35 -9.04 -27.64
C ALA A 632 2.37 -8.22 -26.77
N LEU A 633 2.85 -7.19 -26.09
CA LEU A 633 2.03 -6.28 -25.28
C LEU A 633 2.40 -4.84 -25.61
N PHE A 634 1.41 -4.06 -26.03
CA PHE A 634 1.57 -2.67 -26.41
C PHE A 634 0.71 -1.75 -25.55
N PHE A 635 1.28 -0.64 -25.12
CA PHE A 635 0.54 0.50 -24.58
C PHE A 635 0.44 1.60 -25.61
N LEU A 636 -0.72 2.26 -25.62
CA LEU A 636 -1.07 3.29 -26.59
C LEU A 636 -1.08 4.65 -25.90
N PHE A 637 -0.38 5.63 -26.44
CA PHE A 637 -0.30 6.99 -25.89
C PHE A 637 -0.64 8.03 -26.95
N HIS A 638 -1.42 9.03 -26.58
CA HIS A 638 -1.68 10.21 -27.40
C HIS A 638 -0.71 11.32 -27.02
N LEU A 639 0.12 11.75 -27.97
CA LEU A 639 1.17 12.75 -27.76
C LEU A 639 1.02 13.94 -28.72
N PRO A 640 1.21 15.19 -28.26
CA PRO A 640 1.35 16.33 -29.15
C PRO A 640 2.54 16.16 -30.12
N PRO A 641 2.46 16.67 -31.35
CA PRO A 641 3.59 16.79 -32.26
C PRO A 641 4.83 17.39 -31.60
N GLY A 642 6.01 16.88 -31.95
CA GLY A 642 7.30 17.28 -31.38
C GLY A 642 7.61 16.72 -29.98
N THR A 643 6.65 16.07 -29.31
CA THR A 643 6.88 15.47 -27.98
C THR A 643 7.95 14.38 -28.05
N ARG A 644 8.88 14.41 -27.09
CA ARG A 644 9.99 13.45 -26.95
C ARG A 644 9.85 12.64 -25.67
N PRO A 645 9.33 11.40 -25.74
CA PRO A 645 9.26 10.52 -24.58
C PRO A 645 10.66 10.18 -24.05
N VAL A 646 10.87 10.34 -22.74
CA VAL A 646 12.16 10.05 -22.08
C VAL A 646 12.09 8.85 -21.15
N HIS A 647 10.96 8.58 -20.49
CA HIS A 647 10.80 7.32 -19.75
C HIS A 647 9.33 6.93 -19.64
N ILE A 648 9.09 5.62 -19.56
CA ILE A 648 7.79 5.06 -19.18
C ILE A 648 7.87 4.52 -17.75
N HIS A 649 6.95 4.96 -16.91
CA HIS A 649 6.78 4.43 -15.56
C HIS A 649 5.84 3.23 -15.63
N THR A 650 6.30 2.06 -15.15
CA THR A 650 5.51 0.82 -15.13
C THR A 650 5.14 0.43 -13.70
N GLY A 651 4.76 1.42 -12.88
CA GLY A 651 4.41 1.32 -11.46
C GLY A 651 5.55 1.12 -10.47
N ARG A 652 6.62 0.38 -10.82
CA ARG A 652 7.77 0.17 -9.91
C ARG A 652 9.11 0.60 -10.50
N THR A 653 9.18 0.74 -11.81
CA THR A 653 10.42 0.99 -12.54
C THR A 653 10.18 2.04 -13.61
N ASN A 654 11.17 2.91 -13.78
CA ASN A 654 11.27 3.80 -14.93
C ASN A 654 12.09 3.08 -16.00
N VAL A 655 11.50 2.88 -17.18
CA VAL A 655 12.24 2.40 -18.35
C VAL A 655 12.63 3.63 -19.17
N ASP A 656 13.92 3.86 -19.34
CA ASP A 656 14.43 4.95 -20.17
C ASP A 656 14.10 4.68 -21.65
N LEU A 657 13.54 5.68 -22.32
CA LEU A 657 13.14 5.63 -23.72
C LEU A 657 14.03 6.47 -24.65
N ARG A 658 15.03 7.17 -24.10
CA ARG A 658 15.92 8.06 -24.87
C ARG A 658 16.69 7.31 -25.95
N ASP A 659 17.04 6.05 -25.69
CA ASP A 659 17.76 5.20 -26.64
C ASP A 659 16.97 4.92 -27.92
N PHE A 660 15.64 5.10 -27.90
CA PHE A 660 14.77 4.90 -29.07
C PHE A 660 14.61 6.15 -29.94
N ASN A 661 15.15 7.30 -29.51
CA ASN A 661 15.06 8.58 -30.22
C ASN A 661 13.64 8.90 -30.76
N LEU A 662 12.64 8.64 -29.92
CA LEU A 662 11.24 8.82 -30.29
C LEU A 662 10.91 10.32 -30.31
N VAL A 663 10.43 10.81 -31.46
CA VAL A 663 9.91 12.17 -31.61
C VAL A 663 8.55 12.08 -32.29
N ALA A 664 7.51 12.62 -31.65
CA ALA A 664 6.19 12.67 -32.24
C ALA A 664 6.24 13.49 -33.55
N PRO A 665 5.81 12.93 -34.68
CA PRO A 665 5.92 13.62 -35.97
C PRO A 665 5.04 14.88 -36.01
N ASN A 666 5.51 15.88 -36.77
CA ASN A 666 4.78 17.13 -37.03
C ASN A 666 3.52 16.92 -37.86
#